data_AF-A0A845R2W0-F1
#
_entry.id   AF-A0A845R2W0-F1
#
_cell.length_a   1.000
_cell.length_b   1.000
_cell.length_c   1.000
_cell.angle_alpha   90.00
_cell.angle_beta   90.00
_cell.angle_gamma   90.00
#
_symmetry.space_group_name_H-M   'P 1'
#
loop_
_entity.id
_entity.type
_entity.pdbx_description
1 polymer ?
#
loop_
_entity_poly.entity_id
_entity_poly.type
_entity_poly.pdbx_seq_one_letter_code
_entity_poly.pdbx_strand_id
1 'polypeptide(L)'
;MRSATSYFNGALYRKTLARFWPLWTLWGVGWLFLIPLNMLNTYFERYASTSPQRRLMDMAAELPDMLPPGVFLAAFFAILCAMAVFGYLYNHRSACWTHALPMRREALFTTQYLAGLSFLLLPLLAVAVLTAMIEVSFLPMGSWGKALSALGTWLLAQSGICLFFFSFAAFCAMFTGHILALPAFYFILNMLASGLWFLVDALMTEFYYGYAGTPGALTVVEYLTPTRALTDAVGWWPASEYAPAHLSAPILVLIYALVGILLAAASLYVYRRRHVETAGDVVAVAVVRPLFKYGVSFCSGLAFGMFTAAFFGWAELPILIPCILVWTVIGYFTAEMLLKKSFRVLKAWRGGAVMTAVMLVLCLVCLVDVFGVVSRVPSPGRVESVKVNISMGAPYDDGQSLNATITDPAQIEKFLALHQAIVDGRDQEDDFRYTHAGSFDYASVSLSYTLSGGVLERRYNSVPIAEGDLDTPGTVAYVLRQILEDRELVRLAYGFDRFLEDARLTSAYLNIVNLNGKSYDENVFLDDCRQELWDAVQADFNEGTIGVRYLFDNSKDRYENTYMTDLVFEASRNYSEAFGPAGNGEILYETGPSNSYLTVTLTPNARHTLAVLEESGIFEEGYTLMPWDTSQLNGLPHTAGHYGEEIVY
;
A
#
# COMPACT_ATOMS: atom_id res chain seq x y z
N MET A 1 7.93 52.74 32.24
CA MET A 1 6.77 51.83 32.17
C MET A 1 6.51 51.53 30.69
N ARG A 2 6.77 50.31 30.21
CA ARG A 2 6.59 49.92 28.79
C ARG A 2 5.40 48.95 28.69
N SER A 3 4.45 49.34 27.85
CA SER A 3 3.20 48.68 27.41
C SER A 3 2.85 47.32 28.03
N ALA A 4 1.75 47.29 28.78
CA ALA A 4 1.17 46.12 29.45
C ALA A 4 0.36 45.19 28.50
N THR A 5 0.58 45.21 27.18
CA THR A 5 -0.25 44.49 26.20
C THR A 5 0.51 43.75 25.09
N SER A 6 1.82 43.52 25.20
CA SER A 6 2.53 42.69 24.21
C SER A 6 2.31 41.20 24.46
N TYR A 7 1.76 40.49 23.47
CA TYR A 7 1.70 39.01 23.43
C TYR A 7 3.04 38.37 23.04
N PHE A 8 4.15 39.13 23.02
CA PHE A 8 5.47 38.62 22.65
C PHE A 8 6.56 39.25 23.52
N ASN A 9 7.52 38.43 23.96
CA ASN A 9 8.70 38.88 24.69
C ASN A 9 9.99 38.58 23.92
N GLY A 10 10.56 39.62 23.29
CA GLY A 10 11.78 39.49 22.50
C GLY A 10 13.02 39.07 23.30
N ALA A 11 13.11 39.40 24.59
CA ALA A 11 14.24 39.00 25.43
C ALA A 11 14.21 37.50 25.74
N LEU A 12 13.02 36.96 26.01
CA LEU A 12 12.83 35.51 26.19
C LEU A 12 13.09 34.78 24.87
N TYR A 13 12.55 35.26 23.75
CA TYR A 13 12.78 34.70 22.42
C TYR A 13 14.27 34.56 22.09
N ARG A 14 15.05 35.64 22.24
CA ARG A 14 16.51 35.64 21.98
C ARG A 14 17.26 34.69 22.92
N LYS A 15 16.88 34.63 24.20
CA LYS A 15 17.48 33.69 25.15
C LYS A 15 17.17 32.24 24.80
N THR A 16 15.95 31.93 24.36
CA THR A 16 15.59 30.58 23.91
C THR A 16 16.39 30.18 22.67
N LEU A 17 16.53 31.08 21.68
CA LEU A 17 17.39 30.86 20.50
C LEU A 17 18.85 30.62 20.84
N ALA A 18 19.41 31.44 21.74
CA ALA A 18 20.81 31.31 22.16
C ALA A 18 21.04 30.03 22.98
N ARG A 19 20.06 29.61 23.80
CA ARG A 19 20.18 28.42 24.63
C ARG A 19 20.19 27.14 23.80
N PHE A 20 19.35 27.06 22.77
CA PHE A 20 19.19 25.87 21.93
C PHE A 20 19.83 26.02 20.55
N TRP A 21 20.91 26.82 20.48
CA TRP A 21 21.64 27.06 19.23
C TRP A 21 22.15 25.79 18.52
N PRO A 22 22.57 24.72 19.21
CA PRO A 22 23.05 23.52 18.51
C PRO A 22 21.93 22.85 17.70
N LEU A 23 20.68 22.92 18.16
CA LEU A 23 19.55 22.23 17.52
C LEU A 23 19.20 22.85 16.15
N TRP A 24 19.00 24.17 16.10
CA TRP A 24 18.70 24.84 14.84
C TRP A 24 19.92 24.96 13.93
N THR A 25 21.13 24.97 14.50
CA THR A 25 22.36 24.87 13.72
C THR A 25 22.48 23.51 13.04
N LEU A 26 22.21 22.41 13.77
CA LEU A 26 22.26 21.06 13.18
C LEU A 26 21.25 20.91 12.03
N TRP A 27 20.01 21.37 12.23
CA TRP A 27 18.99 21.41 11.18
C TRP A 27 19.45 22.21 9.95
N GLY A 28 19.97 23.43 10.18
CA GLY A 28 20.47 24.29 9.12
C GLY A 28 21.67 23.71 8.38
N VAL A 29 22.64 23.15 9.10
CA VAL A 29 23.82 22.50 8.52
C VAL A 29 23.40 21.29 7.69
N GLY A 30 22.44 20.48 8.15
CA GLY A 30 21.90 19.37 7.37
C GLY A 30 21.42 19.83 5.99
N TRP A 31 20.54 20.83 5.95
CA TRP A 31 20.04 21.39 4.68
C TRP A 31 21.12 22.11 3.85
N LEU A 32 22.08 22.76 4.51
CA LEU A 32 23.22 23.40 3.83
C LEU A 32 24.05 22.37 3.06
N PHE A 33 24.30 21.20 3.64
CA PHE A 33 25.01 20.11 2.98
C PHE A 33 24.18 19.46 1.87
N LEU A 34 22.88 19.27 2.10
CA LEU A 34 22.01 18.59 1.15
C LEU A 34 21.77 19.40 -0.13
N ILE A 35 21.67 20.73 -0.03
CA ILE A 35 21.27 21.57 -1.17
C ILE A 35 22.45 22.44 -1.66
N PRO A 36 22.78 23.61 -1.07
CA PRO A 36 23.69 24.55 -1.70
C PRO A 36 25.13 24.02 -1.80
N LEU A 37 25.62 23.28 -0.80
CA LEU A 37 26.97 22.69 -0.89
C LEU A 37 27.02 21.54 -1.89
N ASN A 38 25.96 20.74 -1.99
CA ASN A 38 25.86 19.69 -3.00
C ASN A 38 25.85 20.29 -4.41
N MET A 39 25.05 21.34 -4.64
CA MET A 39 25.03 22.06 -5.92
C MET A 39 26.41 22.63 -6.31
N LEU A 40 27.14 23.22 -5.37
CA LEU A 40 28.52 23.69 -5.62
C LEU A 40 29.46 22.52 -5.93
N ASN A 41 29.35 21.41 -5.18
CA ASN A 41 30.16 20.22 -5.42
C ASN A 41 29.92 19.66 -6.83
N THR A 42 28.67 19.53 -7.24
CA THR A 42 28.28 19.09 -8.59
C THR A 42 28.82 20.04 -9.65
N TYR A 43 28.68 21.35 -9.47
CA TYR A 43 29.18 22.33 -10.44
C TYR A 43 30.71 22.26 -10.62
N PHE A 44 31.48 22.09 -9.54
CA PHE A 44 32.95 22.04 -9.61
C PHE A 44 33.55 20.66 -9.91
N GLU A 45 32.72 19.62 -10.01
CA GLU A 45 33.17 18.27 -10.33
C GLU A 45 33.78 18.21 -11.74
N ARG A 46 35.04 17.77 -11.81
CA ARG A 46 35.85 17.78 -13.05
C ARG A 46 35.76 16.50 -13.86
N TYR A 47 35.25 15.41 -13.28
CA TYR A 47 35.25 14.08 -13.89
C TYR A 47 33.93 13.74 -14.60
N ALA A 48 32.94 14.64 -14.56
CA ALA A 48 31.66 14.44 -15.23
C ALA A 48 31.75 14.75 -16.73
N SER A 49 31.12 13.92 -17.55
CA SER A 49 31.03 14.08 -19.01
C SER A 49 30.05 15.18 -19.46
N THR A 50 29.13 15.59 -18.59
CA THR A 50 28.07 16.57 -18.86
C THR A 50 28.46 17.97 -18.38
N SER A 51 28.01 19.01 -19.09
CA SER A 51 28.34 20.40 -18.75
C SER A 51 27.90 20.76 -17.32
N PRO A 52 28.73 21.51 -16.55
CA PRO A 52 28.42 21.90 -15.17
C PRO A 52 27.08 22.64 -15.02
N GLN A 53 26.74 23.51 -15.97
CA GLN A 53 25.51 24.30 -15.95
C GLN A 53 24.28 23.41 -16.16
N ARG A 54 24.38 22.36 -16.98
CA ARG A 54 23.27 21.42 -17.20
C ARG A 54 23.01 20.60 -15.94
N ARG A 55 24.06 20.02 -15.34
CA ARG A 55 23.92 19.27 -14.08
C ARG A 55 23.35 20.12 -12.94
N LEU A 56 23.82 21.36 -12.82
CA LEU A 56 23.28 22.31 -11.83
C LEU A 56 21.81 22.64 -12.11
N MET A 57 21.42 22.77 -13.38
CA MET A 57 20.04 23.04 -13.78
C MET A 57 19.13 21.85 -13.48
N ASP A 58 19.58 20.62 -13.77
CA ASP A 58 18.84 19.40 -13.50
C ASP A 58 18.59 19.28 -11.99
N MET A 59 19.65 19.46 -11.17
CA MET A 59 19.52 19.52 -9.70
C MET A 59 18.59 20.63 -9.20
N ALA A 60 18.62 21.82 -9.81
CA ALA A 60 17.75 22.92 -9.40
C ALA A 60 16.28 22.64 -9.75
N ALA A 61 16.02 22.03 -10.90
CA ALA A 61 14.68 21.66 -11.34
C ALA A 61 14.08 20.50 -10.52
N GLU A 62 14.91 19.56 -10.08
CA GLU A 62 14.55 18.39 -9.25
C GLU A 62 14.63 18.68 -7.74
N LEU A 63 14.95 19.90 -7.33
CA LEU A 63 15.08 20.26 -5.92
C LEU A 63 13.85 19.89 -5.06
N PRO A 64 12.59 20.01 -5.54
CA PRO A 64 11.42 19.53 -4.81
C PRO A 64 11.38 18.01 -4.54
N ASP A 65 12.15 17.17 -5.25
CA ASP A 65 12.31 15.74 -4.92
C ASP A 65 12.94 15.49 -3.55
N MET A 66 13.50 16.53 -2.93
CA MET A 66 13.99 16.49 -1.54
C MET A 66 12.86 16.64 -0.50
N LEU A 67 11.62 16.90 -0.91
CA LEU A 67 10.48 17.06 0.00
C LEU A 67 10.05 15.75 0.67
N PRO A 68 9.91 14.59 0.00
CA PRO A 68 9.57 13.32 0.64
C PRO A 68 10.50 12.95 1.82
N PRO A 69 11.85 12.94 1.70
CA PRO A 69 12.71 12.75 2.86
C PRO A 69 12.65 13.94 3.84
N GLY A 70 12.38 15.16 3.33
CA GLY A 70 12.15 16.36 4.12
C GLY A 70 10.95 16.28 5.08
N VAL A 71 9.91 15.50 4.77
CA VAL A 71 8.77 15.22 5.66
C VAL A 71 9.24 14.53 6.94
N PHE A 72 10.02 13.46 6.81
CA PHE A 72 10.54 12.70 7.96
C PHE A 72 11.54 13.52 8.78
N LEU A 73 12.42 14.27 8.11
CA LEU A 73 13.38 15.15 8.78
C LEU A 73 12.66 16.26 9.56
N ALA A 74 11.64 16.89 8.97
CA ALA A 74 10.82 17.89 9.64
C ALA A 74 10.07 17.29 10.83
N ALA A 75 9.47 16.10 10.69
CA ALA A 75 8.79 15.42 11.78
C ALA A 75 9.72 15.13 12.96
N PHE A 76 10.95 14.67 12.68
CA PHE A 76 11.97 14.39 13.69
C PHE A 76 12.49 15.67 14.38
N PHE A 77 12.85 16.71 13.63
CA PHE A 77 13.34 17.95 14.24
C PHE A 77 12.24 18.75 14.93
N ALA A 78 10.99 18.67 14.45
CA ALA A 78 9.84 19.31 15.09
C ALA A 78 9.63 18.82 16.52
N ILE A 79 9.71 17.51 16.76
CA ILE A 79 9.56 16.96 18.11
C ILE A 79 10.71 17.37 19.03
N LEU A 80 11.96 17.40 18.52
CA LEU A 80 13.11 17.89 19.29
C LEU A 80 12.98 19.38 19.62
N CYS A 81 12.49 20.20 18.68
CA CYS A 81 12.25 21.63 18.91
C CYS A 81 11.15 21.84 19.95
N ALA A 82 10.06 21.08 19.88
CA ALA A 82 8.99 21.13 20.88
C ALA A 82 9.48 20.70 22.26
N MET A 83 10.30 19.64 22.35
CA MET A 83 10.94 19.20 23.59
C MET A 83 11.84 20.28 24.19
N ALA A 84 12.66 20.94 23.37
CA ALA A 84 13.56 22.01 23.83
C ALA A 84 12.78 23.21 24.40
N VAL A 85 11.77 23.65 23.66
CA VAL A 85 11.04 24.90 23.95
C VAL A 85 9.98 24.74 25.03
N PHE A 86 9.26 23.62 25.04
CA PHE A 86 8.23 23.32 26.04
C PHE A 86 8.73 22.43 27.18
N GLY A 87 10.01 22.05 27.19
CA GLY A 87 10.60 21.17 28.20
C GLY A 87 10.41 21.65 29.65
N TYR A 88 10.27 22.97 29.86
CA TYR A 88 10.01 23.54 31.18
C TYR A 88 8.67 23.10 31.79
N LEU A 89 7.70 22.64 30.98
CA LEU A 89 6.39 22.17 31.45
C LEU A 89 6.44 20.81 32.16
N TYR A 90 7.53 20.06 31.99
CA TYR A 90 7.64 18.69 32.52
C TYR A 90 8.33 18.63 33.89
N ASN A 91 8.92 19.73 34.36
CA ASN A 91 9.55 19.81 35.68
C ASN A 91 8.84 20.88 36.52
N HIS A 92 8.27 20.47 37.65
CA HIS A 92 7.52 21.37 38.55
C HIS A 92 8.32 22.63 38.93
N ARG A 93 9.63 22.49 39.24
CA ARG A 93 10.48 23.64 39.61
C ARG A 93 10.63 24.62 38.45
N SER A 94 10.86 24.11 37.25
CA SER A 94 11.00 24.93 36.04
C SER A 94 9.66 25.57 35.66
N ALA A 95 8.56 24.83 35.71
CA ALA A 95 7.23 25.33 35.41
C ALA A 95 6.80 26.45 36.35
N CYS A 96 6.96 26.27 37.68
CA CYS A 96 6.69 27.32 38.66
C CYS A 96 7.55 28.57 38.42
N TRP A 97 8.85 28.40 38.17
CA TRP A 97 9.74 29.52 37.92
C TRP A 97 9.35 30.30 36.64
N THR A 98 9.04 29.60 35.54
CA THR A 98 8.65 30.25 34.28
C THR A 98 7.28 30.93 34.39
N HIS A 99 6.33 30.33 35.12
CA HIS A 99 5.02 30.93 35.36
C HIS A 99 5.01 32.05 36.43
N ALA A 100 6.09 32.20 37.21
CA ALA A 100 6.26 33.32 38.14
C ALA A 100 6.75 34.61 37.46
N LEU A 101 7.19 34.54 36.20
CA LEU A 101 7.54 35.73 35.44
C LEU A 101 6.31 36.64 35.27
N PRO A 102 6.47 37.98 35.30
CA PRO A 102 5.37 38.93 35.18
C PRO A 102 4.88 39.04 33.72
N MET A 103 4.44 37.92 33.15
CA MET A 103 3.97 37.77 31.78
C MET A 103 2.67 36.99 31.76
N ARG A 104 1.79 37.32 30.81
CA ARG A 104 0.59 36.53 30.56
C ARG A 104 0.97 35.14 30.02
N ARG A 105 0.14 34.13 30.34
CA ARG A 105 0.35 32.75 29.84
C ARG A 105 0.35 32.70 28.32
N GLU A 106 -0.51 33.49 27.68
CA GLU A 106 -0.57 33.59 26.23
C GLU A 106 0.74 34.10 25.66
N ALA A 107 1.30 35.17 26.24
CA ALA A 107 2.57 35.76 25.81
C ALA A 107 3.76 34.79 26.00
N LEU A 108 3.73 33.98 27.05
CA LEU A 108 4.74 32.96 27.30
C LEU A 108 4.67 31.84 26.25
N PHE A 109 3.47 31.32 25.96
CA PHE A 109 3.27 30.30 24.94
C PHE A 109 3.68 30.79 23.55
N THR A 110 3.16 31.94 23.10
CA THR A 110 3.44 32.50 21.77
C THR A 110 4.93 32.76 21.58
N THR A 111 5.62 33.31 22.59
CA THR A 111 7.06 33.58 22.51
C THR A 111 7.86 32.30 22.35
N GLN A 112 7.52 31.25 23.11
CA GLN A 112 8.18 29.96 23.04
C GLN A 112 7.85 29.25 21.72
N TYR A 113 6.58 29.18 21.35
CA TYR A 113 6.12 28.63 20.09
C TYR A 113 6.83 29.27 18.88
N LEU A 114 6.88 30.61 18.81
CA LEU A 114 7.60 31.32 17.75
C LEU A 114 9.11 31.05 17.79
N ALA A 115 9.72 30.93 18.98
CA ALA A 115 11.12 30.56 19.08
C ALA A 115 11.39 29.17 18.49
N GLY A 116 10.56 28.17 18.81
CA GLY A 116 10.70 26.82 18.27
C GLY A 116 10.40 26.72 16.77
N LEU A 117 9.40 27.45 16.28
CA LEU A 117 9.13 27.52 14.84
C LEU A 117 10.29 28.18 14.09
N SER A 118 10.89 29.22 14.67
CA SER A 118 12.09 29.87 14.12
C SER A 118 13.31 28.95 14.05
N PHE A 119 13.41 27.92 14.90
CA PHE A 119 14.49 26.92 14.82
C PHE A 119 14.46 26.16 13.49
N LEU A 120 13.27 25.98 12.92
CA LEU A 120 13.07 25.28 11.65
C LEU A 120 13.09 26.25 10.48
N LEU A 121 12.36 27.36 10.56
CA LEU A 121 12.14 28.25 9.42
C LEU A 121 13.33 29.17 9.10
N LEU A 122 14.05 29.70 10.11
CA LEU A 122 15.16 30.63 9.83
C LEU A 122 16.34 29.95 9.11
N PRO A 123 16.80 28.76 9.53
CA PRO A 123 17.87 28.08 8.81
C PRO A 123 17.43 27.63 7.42
N LEU A 124 16.17 27.20 7.26
CA LEU A 124 15.61 26.84 5.96
C LEU A 124 15.61 28.03 4.98
N LEU A 125 15.20 29.21 5.46
CA LEU A 125 15.23 30.45 4.68
C LEU A 125 16.67 30.86 4.32
N ALA A 126 17.63 30.70 5.25
CA ALA A 126 19.04 30.97 4.97
C ALA A 126 19.58 30.04 3.87
N VAL A 127 19.24 28.75 3.91
CA VAL A 127 19.60 27.77 2.87
C VAL A 127 18.97 28.15 1.53
N ALA A 128 17.71 28.55 1.50
CA ALA A 128 17.06 28.99 0.28
C ALA A 128 17.75 30.22 -0.33
N VAL A 129 18.10 31.22 0.48
CA VAL A 129 18.81 32.42 0.01
C VAL A 129 20.18 32.05 -0.57
N LEU A 130 20.95 31.20 0.11
CA LEU A 130 22.25 30.74 -0.40
C LEU A 130 22.11 29.94 -1.70
N THR A 131 21.08 29.11 -1.80
CA THR A 131 20.78 28.33 -3.01
C THR A 131 20.41 29.23 -4.17
N ALA A 132 19.54 30.22 -3.94
CA ALA A 132 19.19 31.23 -4.95
C ALA A 132 20.42 32.02 -5.42
N MET A 133 21.34 32.36 -4.51
CA MET A 133 22.60 33.01 -4.88
C MET A 133 23.46 32.14 -5.80
N ILE A 134 23.52 30.83 -5.57
CA ILE A 134 24.24 29.88 -6.43
C ILE A 134 23.57 29.79 -7.80
N GLU A 135 22.26 29.55 -7.84
CA GLU A 135 21.50 29.46 -9.09
C GLU A 135 21.66 30.73 -9.94
N VAL A 136 21.51 31.92 -9.36
CA VAL A 136 21.65 33.20 -10.07
C VAL A 136 23.09 33.45 -10.55
N SER A 137 24.09 32.97 -9.81
CA SER A 137 25.51 33.20 -10.14
C SER A 137 26.04 32.27 -11.22
N PHE A 138 25.56 31.02 -11.27
CA PHE A 138 26.12 29.97 -12.12
C PHE A 138 25.21 29.52 -13.27
N LEU A 139 23.91 29.82 -13.22
CA LEU A 139 22.97 29.50 -14.30
C LEU A 139 22.71 30.72 -15.21
N PRO A 140 22.51 30.50 -16.52
CA PRO A 140 22.14 31.56 -17.45
C PRO A 140 20.76 32.14 -17.11
N MET A 141 20.55 33.42 -17.44
CA MET A 141 19.33 34.16 -17.12
C MET A 141 18.04 33.50 -17.64
N GLY A 142 18.12 32.80 -18.78
CA GLY A 142 16.98 32.05 -19.33
C GLY A 142 16.50 30.88 -18.46
N SER A 143 17.34 30.39 -17.55
CA SER A 143 17.04 29.25 -16.66
C SER A 143 16.50 29.67 -15.30
N TRP A 144 16.60 30.95 -14.94
CA TRP A 144 16.24 31.44 -13.60
C TRP A 144 14.78 31.19 -13.24
N GLY A 145 13.87 31.33 -14.21
CA GLY A 145 12.43 31.10 -13.97
C GLY A 145 12.16 29.68 -13.48
N LYS A 146 12.76 28.69 -14.14
CA LYS A 146 12.61 27.27 -13.75
C LYS A 146 13.28 26.99 -12.41
N ALA A 147 14.55 27.35 -12.24
CA ALA A 147 15.31 27.09 -11.01
C ALA A 147 14.67 27.74 -9.76
N LEU A 148 14.40 29.05 -9.81
CA LEU A 148 13.83 29.78 -8.68
C LEU A 148 12.39 29.36 -8.37
N SER A 149 11.62 28.91 -9.37
CA SER A 149 10.27 28.38 -9.14
C SER A 149 10.29 27.06 -8.39
N ALA A 150 11.24 26.17 -8.71
CA ALA A 150 11.44 24.90 -8.03
C ALA A 150 11.94 25.13 -6.59
N LEU A 151 12.92 26.03 -6.42
CA LEU A 151 13.40 26.45 -5.09
C LEU A 151 12.28 27.08 -4.24
N GLY A 152 11.45 27.94 -4.84
CA GLY A 152 10.30 28.55 -4.17
C GLY A 152 9.26 27.52 -3.76
N THR A 153 8.98 26.54 -4.61
CA THR A 153 8.06 25.42 -4.33
C THR A 153 8.56 24.60 -3.16
N TRP A 154 9.83 24.21 -3.17
CA TRP A 154 10.45 23.49 -2.05
C TRP A 154 10.40 24.31 -0.76
N LEU A 155 10.79 25.60 -0.79
CA LEU A 155 10.81 26.44 0.40
C LEU A 155 9.41 26.58 1.01
N LEU A 156 8.38 26.82 0.19
CA LEU A 156 7.00 26.96 0.65
C LEU A 156 6.45 25.65 1.20
N ALA A 157 6.63 24.54 0.47
CA ALA A 157 6.16 23.22 0.89
C ALA A 157 6.85 22.78 2.18
N GLN A 158 8.18 22.85 2.24
CA GLN A 158 8.97 22.46 3.42
C GLN A 158 8.67 23.35 4.63
N SER A 159 8.40 24.65 4.41
CA SER A 159 7.95 25.55 5.49
C SER A 159 6.58 25.16 6.03
N GLY A 160 5.63 24.81 5.14
CA GLY A 160 4.30 24.33 5.51
C GLY A 160 4.35 23.01 6.29
N ILE A 161 5.19 22.07 5.84
CA ILE A 161 5.46 20.81 6.54
C ILE A 161 6.05 21.06 7.94
N CYS A 162 7.07 21.92 8.05
CA CYS A 162 7.66 22.31 9.33
C CYS A 162 6.62 22.92 10.28
N LEU A 163 5.76 23.81 9.76
CA LEU A 163 4.69 24.43 10.52
C LEU A 163 3.71 23.39 11.05
N PHE A 164 3.24 22.47 10.20
CA PHE A 164 2.33 21.42 10.61
C PHE A 164 2.93 20.54 11.71
N PHE A 165 4.10 19.94 11.47
CA PHE A 165 4.70 19.00 12.43
C PHE A 165 5.11 19.68 13.73
N PHE A 166 5.63 20.90 13.69
CA PHE A 166 5.93 21.64 14.91
C PHE A 166 4.67 21.99 15.70
N SER A 167 3.59 22.38 15.02
CA SER A 167 2.30 22.63 15.68
C SER A 167 1.70 21.36 16.27
N PHE A 168 1.83 20.23 15.57
CA PHE A 168 1.39 18.93 16.06
C PHE A 168 2.20 18.46 17.26
N ALA A 169 3.53 18.67 17.25
CA ALA A 169 4.39 18.40 18.40
C ALA A 169 4.08 19.33 19.58
N ALA A 170 3.83 20.61 19.33
CA ALA A 170 3.38 21.56 20.36
C ALA A 170 2.05 21.14 20.97
N PHE A 171 1.10 20.66 20.16
CA PHE A 171 -0.16 20.10 20.62
C PHE A 171 0.07 18.91 21.53
N CYS A 172 0.86 17.92 21.10
CA CYS A 172 1.24 16.76 21.93
C CYS A 172 1.91 17.19 23.24
N ALA A 173 2.75 18.23 23.22
CA ALA A 173 3.43 18.76 24.42
C ALA A 173 2.45 19.33 25.46
N MET A 174 1.29 19.81 25.03
CA MET A 174 0.26 20.31 25.94
C MET A 174 -0.48 19.20 26.68
N PHE A 175 -0.63 18.02 26.06
CA PHE A 175 -1.34 16.87 26.64
C PHE A 175 -0.44 15.93 27.43
N THR A 176 0.88 16.00 27.24
CA THR A 176 1.85 15.19 27.96
C THR A 176 2.40 15.94 29.17
N GLY A 177 2.67 15.22 30.27
CA GLY A 177 3.31 15.79 31.45
C GLY A 177 4.73 15.26 31.68
N HIS A 178 5.23 14.36 30.84
CA HIS A 178 6.60 13.84 30.90
C HIS A 178 7.34 14.06 29.58
N ILE A 179 8.62 14.43 29.65
CA ILE A 179 9.45 14.73 28.46
C ILE A 179 9.57 13.53 27.50
N LEU A 180 9.63 12.30 28.04
CA LEU A 180 9.65 11.06 27.22
C LEU A 180 8.26 10.66 26.70
N ALA A 181 7.18 11.13 27.32
CA ALA A 181 5.83 10.84 26.82
C ALA A 181 5.55 11.64 25.54
N LEU A 182 6.14 12.83 25.39
CA LEU A 182 5.95 13.67 24.21
C LEU A 182 6.29 12.93 22.89
N PRO A 183 7.51 12.37 22.70
CA PRO A 183 7.82 11.60 21.49
C PRO A 183 6.89 10.41 21.27
N ALA A 184 6.53 9.69 22.34
CA ALA A 184 5.64 8.53 22.25
C ALA A 184 4.24 8.93 21.74
N PHE A 185 3.61 9.95 22.34
CA PHE A 185 2.30 10.45 21.89
C PHE A 185 2.36 11.02 20.48
N TYR A 186 3.43 11.74 20.14
CA TYR A 186 3.63 12.28 18.81
C TYR A 186 3.71 11.19 17.74
N PHE A 187 4.44 10.11 18.00
CA PHE A 187 4.52 8.95 17.11
C PHE A 187 3.18 8.21 17.03
N ILE A 188 2.59 7.88 18.18
CA ILE A 188 1.31 7.16 18.26
C ILE A 188 0.24 7.92 17.49
N LEU A 189 0.06 9.23 17.72
CA LEU A 189 -1.00 10.00 17.06
C LEU A 189 -0.76 10.19 15.54
N ASN A 190 0.49 10.14 15.06
CA ASN A 190 0.77 10.16 13.62
C ASN A 190 0.34 8.85 12.93
N MET A 191 0.45 7.71 13.62
CA MET A 191 0.16 6.38 13.06
C MET A 191 -1.15 5.78 13.57
N LEU A 192 -1.87 6.45 14.47
CA LEU A 192 -3.02 5.89 15.17
C LEU A 192 -4.13 5.44 14.21
N ALA A 193 -4.43 6.24 13.19
CA ALA A 193 -5.47 5.91 12.21
C ALA A 193 -5.10 4.66 11.41
N SER A 194 -3.87 4.60 10.88
CA SER A 194 -3.35 3.43 10.16
C SER A 194 -3.31 2.18 11.06
N GLY A 195 -2.82 2.31 12.29
CA GLY A 195 -2.79 1.20 13.24
C GLY A 195 -4.18 0.69 13.63
N LEU A 196 -5.15 1.59 13.87
CA LEU A 196 -6.53 1.19 14.15
C LEU A 196 -7.19 0.52 12.96
N TRP A 197 -7.00 1.06 11.75
CA TRP A 197 -7.51 0.45 10.53
C TRP A 197 -6.94 -0.94 10.35
N PHE A 198 -5.63 -1.12 10.45
CA PHE A 198 -4.98 -2.43 10.34
C PHE A 198 -5.53 -3.43 11.37
N LEU A 199 -5.69 -3.02 12.63
CA LEU A 199 -6.21 -3.91 13.67
C LEU A 199 -7.68 -4.31 13.44
N VAL A 200 -8.50 -3.38 12.96
CA VAL A 200 -9.92 -3.67 12.66
C VAL A 200 -10.03 -4.50 11.39
N ASP A 201 -9.27 -4.18 10.34
CA ASP A 201 -9.28 -4.89 9.07
C ASP A 201 -8.78 -6.33 9.22
N ALA A 202 -7.71 -6.55 10.01
CA ALA A 202 -7.24 -7.88 10.39
C ALA A 202 -8.31 -8.65 11.18
N LEU A 203 -8.97 -8.01 12.15
CA LEU A 203 -10.07 -8.63 12.88
C LEU A 203 -11.24 -9.00 11.96
N MET A 204 -11.62 -8.14 11.02
CA MET A 204 -12.69 -8.46 10.07
C MET A 204 -12.30 -9.61 9.15
N THR A 205 -11.04 -9.66 8.70
CA THR A 205 -10.51 -10.75 7.88
C THR A 205 -10.59 -12.10 8.58
N GLU A 206 -10.29 -12.11 9.88
CA GLU A 206 -10.32 -13.32 10.71
C GLU A 206 -11.76 -13.82 10.99
N PHE A 207 -12.70 -12.90 11.19
CA PHE A 207 -14.09 -13.26 11.50
C PHE A 207 -14.97 -13.52 10.27
N TYR A 208 -14.69 -12.85 9.15
CA TYR A 208 -15.54 -12.87 7.96
C TYR A 208 -14.83 -13.51 6.77
N TYR A 209 -15.13 -14.79 6.55
CA TYR A 209 -14.74 -15.49 5.34
C TYR A 209 -15.25 -14.74 4.10
N GLY A 210 -14.36 -14.44 3.15
CA GLY A 210 -14.69 -13.65 1.96
C GLY A 210 -14.55 -12.14 2.10
N TYR A 211 -14.12 -11.61 3.26
CA TYR A 211 -13.94 -10.17 3.45
C TYR A 211 -12.84 -9.60 2.55
N ALA A 212 -13.19 -8.59 1.74
CA ALA A 212 -12.29 -7.97 0.75
C ALA A 212 -11.77 -6.59 1.17
N GLY A 213 -12.01 -6.17 2.41
CA GLY A 213 -11.78 -4.79 2.85
C GLY A 213 -13.03 -3.92 2.72
N THR A 214 -12.96 -2.71 3.29
CA THR A 214 -14.00 -1.68 3.13
C THR A 214 -13.55 -0.66 2.08
N PRO A 215 -14.27 -0.53 0.95
CA PRO A 215 -13.93 0.43 -0.10
C PRO A 215 -13.84 1.87 0.46
N GLY A 216 -12.75 2.58 0.12
CA GLY A 216 -12.53 3.97 0.52
C GLY A 216 -12.12 4.20 1.98
N ALA A 217 -12.16 3.19 2.85
CA ALA A 217 -11.71 3.33 4.24
C ALA A 217 -10.21 3.66 4.31
N LEU A 218 -9.40 3.00 3.48
CA LEU A 218 -7.96 3.23 3.41
C LEU A 218 -7.64 4.69 3.03
N THR A 219 -8.35 5.27 2.07
CA THR A 219 -8.15 6.66 1.66
C THR A 219 -8.38 7.65 2.81
N VAL A 220 -9.42 7.44 3.61
CA VAL A 220 -9.67 8.28 4.81
C VAL A 220 -8.55 8.11 5.84
N VAL A 221 -8.08 6.87 6.02
CA VAL A 221 -7.00 6.53 6.95
C VAL A 221 -5.66 7.15 6.54
N GLU A 222 -5.37 7.19 5.24
CA GLU A 222 -4.20 7.85 4.67
C GLU A 222 -4.21 9.35 5.00
N TYR A 223 -5.34 10.05 4.80
CA TYR A 223 -5.48 11.46 5.19
C TYR A 223 -5.42 11.68 6.71
N LEU A 224 -5.78 10.70 7.52
CA LEU A 224 -5.64 10.76 8.98
C LEU A 224 -4.24 10.34 9.48
N THR A 225 -3.33 9.97 8.56
CA THR A 225 -1.95 9.57 8.84
C THR A 225 -1.00 10.62 8.22
N PRO A 226 -0.73 11.75 8.91
CA PRO A 226 -0.16 12.95 8.29
C PRO A 226 1.19 12.74 7.60
N THR A 227 2.02 11.83 8.12
CA THR A 227 3.30 11.47 7.49
C THR A 227 3.10 10.85 6.12
N ARG A 228 2.16 9.90 5.98
CA ARG A 228 1.86 9.23 4.71
C ARG A 228 1.29 10.23 3.70
N ALA A 229 0.24 10.94 4.09
CA ALA A 229 -0.45 11.91 3.24
C ALA A 229 0.47 13.05 2.76
N LEU A 230 1.33 13.59 3.64
CA LEU A 230 2.27 14.63 3.23
C LEU A 230 3.36 14.09 2.31
N THR A 231 3.88 12.88 2.55
CA THR A 231 4.87 12.25 1.66
C THR A 231 4.31 12.03 0.26
N ASP A 232 3.07 11.55 0.14
CA ASP A 232 2.42 11.38 -1.18
C ASP A 232 2.11 12.74 -1.84
N ALA A 233 1.66 13.72 -1.07
CA ALA A 233 1.31 15.04 -1.59
C ALA A 233 2.49 15.82 -2.16
N VAL A 234 3.69 15.60 -1.63
CA VAL A 234 4.91 16.28 -2.07
C VAL A 234 5.71 15.51 -3.12
N GLY A 235 5.19 14.39 -3.62
CA GLY A 235 5.77 13.72 -4.79
C GLY A 235 5.88 14.71 -5.95
N TRP A 236 7.07 14.86 -6.51
CA TRP A 236 7.36 15.86 -7.52
C TRP A 236 7.31 15.26 -8.92
N TRP A 237 6.63 15.97 -9.82
CA TRP A 237 6.56 15.63 -11.23
C TRP A 237 7.29 16.72 -12.00
N PRO A 238 8.47 16.42 -12.58
CA PRO A 238 9.20 17.39 -13.38
C PRO A 238 8.36 17.83 -14.59
N ALA A 239 8.68 19.01 -15.12
CA ALA A 239 7.96 19.54 -16.27
C ALA A 239 8.09 18.58 -17.45
N SER A 240 6.94 18.13 -17.96
CA SER A 240 6.84 17.39 -19.21
C SER A 240 6.35 18.32 -20.32
N GLU A 241 6.36 17.84 -21.55
CA GLU A 241 5.82 18.59 -22.69
C GLU A 241 4.29 18.81 -22.57
N TYR A 242 3.58 17.97 -21.80
CA TYR A 242 2.14 18.09 -21.55
C TYR A 242 1.77 18.90 -20.30
N ALA A 243 2.65 19.01 -19.30
CA ALA A 243 2.32 19.65 -18.03
C ALA A 243 3.51 20.39 -17.41
N PRO A 244 3.29 21.59 -16.83
CA PRO A 244 4.31 22.26 -16.05
C PRO A 244 4.68 21.42 -14.82
N ALA A 245 5.89 21.63 -14.30
CA ALA A 245 6.33 20.93 -13.11
C ALA A 245 5.41 21.24 -11.92
N HIS A 246 5.00 20.21 -11.18
CA HIS A 246 4.04 20.35 -10.09
C HIS A 246 4.23 19.29 -9.00
N LEU A 247 3.74 19.61 -7.81
CA LEU A 247 3.59 18.63 -6.74
C LEU A 247 2.35 17.77 -7.01
N SER A 248 2.36 16.53 -6.52
CA SER A 248 1.24 15.59 -6.68
C SER A 248 -0.05 16.14 -6.07
N ALA A 249 0.01 16.80 -4.90
CA ALA A 249 -1.15 17.43 -4.27
C ALA A 249 -0.78 18.70 -3.48
N PRO A 250 -0.48 19.84 -4.15
CA PRO A 250 -0.04 21.07 -3.48
C PRO A 250 -1.10 21.66 -2.55
N ILE A 251 -2.39 21.49 -2.89
CA ILE A 251 -3.52 21.93 -2.05
C ILE A 251 -3.52 21.17 -0.72
N LEU A 252 -3.18 19.87 -0.72
CA LEU A 252 -3.14 19.07 0.50
C LEU A 252 -2.07 19.59 1.47
N VAL A 253 -0.89 19.97 0.96
CA VAL A 253 0.17 20.59 1.77
C VAL A 253 -0.31 21.88 2.43
N LEU A 254 -1.04 22.73 1.69
CA LEU A 254 -1.64 23.94 2.24
C LEU A 254 -2.69 23.62 3.31
N ILE A 255 -3.54 22.61 3.09
CA ILE A 255 -4.53 22.15 4.08
C ILE A 255 -3.82 21.73 5.37
N TYR A 256 -2.76 20.92 5.29
CA TYR A 256 -1.99 20.54 6.49
C TYR A 256 -1.31 21.73 7.17
N ALA A 257 -0.79 22.70 6.42
CA ALA A 257 -0.25 23.93 7.00
C ALA A 257 -1.34 24.71 7.78
N LEU A 258 -2.55 24.82 7.23
CA LEU A 258 -3.70 25.43 7.90
C LEU A 258 -4.14 24.63 9.13
N VAL A 259 -4.16 23.29 9.05
CA VAL A 259 -4.39 22.41 10.20
C VAL A 259 -3.33 22.64 11.28
N GLY A 260 -2.07 22.87 10.89
CA GLY A 260 -0.99 23.29 11.79
C GLY A 260 -1.35 24.55 12.57
N ILE A 261 -1.85 25.59 11.90
CA ILE A 261 -2.30 26.82 12.56
C ILE A 261 -3.44 26.54 13.55
N LEU A 262 -4.41 25.71 13.17
CA LEU A 262 -5.50 25.29 14.06
C LEU A 262 -4.99 24.52 15.28
N LEU A 263 -4.01 23.62 15.09
CA LEU A 263 -3.35 22.88 16.17
C LEU A 263 -2.55 23.81 17.09
N ALA A 264 -1.89 24.84 16.55
CA ALA A 264 -1.21 25.86 17.36
C ALA A 264 -2.20 26.67 18.21
N ALA A 265 -3.37 27.02 17.64
CA ALA A 265 -4.45 27.69 18.37
C ALA A 265 -5.05 26.78 19.46
N ALA A 266 -5.28 25.50 19.15
CA ALA A 266 -5.73 24.50 20.12
C ALA A 266 -4.69 24.30 21.23
N SER A 267 -3.40 24.27 20.89
CA SER A 267 -2.30 24.19 21.85
C SER A 267 -2.30 25.38 22.81
N LEU A 268 -2.46 26.61 22.29
CA LEU A 268 -2.59 27.81 23.10
C LEU A 268 -3.81 27.72 24.04
N TYR A 269 -4.95 27.26 23.54
CA TYR A 269 -6.16 27.10 24.34
C TYR A 269 -5.95 26.11 25.50
N VAL A 270 -5.37 24.94 25.23
CA VAL A 270 -5.07 23.92 26.24
C VAL A 270 -4.03 24.45 27.24
N TYR A 271 -2.98 25.12 26.76
CA TYR A 271 -1.94 25.73 27.60
C TYR A 271 -2.52 26.71 28.63
N ARG A 272 -3.50 27.54 28.24
CA ARG A 272 -4.14 28.50 29.15
C ARG A 272 -4.81 27.79 30.33
N ARG A 273 -5.46 26.65 30.07
CA ARG A 273 -6.21 25.87 31.05
C ARG A 273 -5.37 24.83 31.80
N ARG A 274 -4.12 24.59 31.36
CA ARG A 274 -3.24 23.62 32.00
C ARG A 274 -2.85 24.07 33.41
N HIS A 275 -3.08 23.19 34.39
CA HIS A 275 -2.61 23.39 35.76
C HIS A 275 -1.12 23.02 35.85
N VAL A 276 -0.33 23.85 36.52
CA VAL A 276 1.12 23.65 36.68
C VAL A 276 1.43 22.36 37.46
N GLU A 277 0.50 21.93 38.31
CA GLU A 277 0.57 20.70 39.11
C GLU A 277 0.56 19.41 38.27
N THR A 278 0.16 19.49 36.99
CA THR A 278 0.17 18.33 36.08
C THR A 278 1.56 18.01 35.53
N ALA A 279 2.58 18.79 35.89
CA ALA A 279 3.97 18.54 35.53
C ALA A 279 4.43 17.20 36.12
N GLY A 280 4.86 16.29 35.25
CA GLY A 280 5.30 14.95 35.58
C GLY A 280 4.28 13.85 35.22
N ASP A 281 2.99 14.14 35.05
CA ASP A 281 1.96 13.13 34.71
C ASP A 281 2.13 12.56 33.30
N VAL A 282 1.71 11.31 33.06
CA VAL A 282 1.78 10.73 31.70
C VAL A 282 0.82 11.49 30.76
N VAL A 283 -0.41 11.72 31.23
CA VAL A 283 -1.43 12.53 30.55
C VAL A 283 -1.80 13.72 31.44
N ALA A 284 -1.42 14.92 30.99
CA ALA A 284 -1.61 16.18 31.72
C ALA A 284 -3.08 16.61 31.78
N VAL A 285 -3.89 16.28 30.77
CA VAL A 285 -5.31 16.70 30.71
C VAL A 285 -6.22 15.58 31.22
N ALA A 286 -6.90 15.83 32.34
CA ALA A 286 -7.76 14.84 33.01
C ALA A 286 -8.86 14.25 32.10
N VAL A 287 -9.44 15.08 31.21
CA VAL A 287 -10.52 14.68 30.28
C VAL A 287 -10.05 13.64 29.25
N VAL A 288 -8.76 13.61 28.92
CA VAL A 288 -8.19 12.70 27.91
C VAL A 288 -7.78 11.34 28.53
N ARG A 289 -7.69 11.26 29.86
CA ARG A 289 -7.27 10.03 30.57
C ARG A 289 -8.16 8.81 30.25
N PRO A 290 -9.51 8.92 30.20
CA PRO A 290 -10.36 7.79 29.82
C PRO A 290 -10.11 7.33 28.38
N LEU A 291 -9.97 8.27 27.43
CA LEU A 291 -9.70 7.95 26.03
C LEU A 291 -8.39 7.19 25.87
N PHE A 292 -7.31 7.66 26.51
CA PHE A 292 -6.03 6.97 26.52
C PHE A 292 -6.17 5.55 27.09
N LYS A 293 -6.85 5.40 28.23
CA LYS A 293 -7.00 4.12 28.90
C LYS A 293 -7.76 3.08 28.06
N TYR A 294 -8.92 3.46 27.54
CA TYR A 294 -9.73 2.55 26.75
C TYR A 294 -9.14 2.32 25.35
N GLY A 295 -8.50 3.34 24.75
CA GLY A 295 -7.76 3.19 23.49
C GLY A 295 -6.61 2.21 23.61
N VAL A 296 -5.77 2.32 24.65
CA VAL A 296 -4.68 1.35 24.89
C VAL A 296 -5.25 -0.05 25.13
N SER A 297 -6.32 -0.19 25.91
CA SER A 297 -6.98 -1.47 26.15
C SER A 297 -7.53 -2.11 24.87
N PHE A 298 -8.17 -1.31 24.00
CA PHE A 298 -8.67 -1.76 22.70
C PHE A 298 -7.52 -2.21 21.78
N CYS A 299 -6.53 -1.35 21.57
CA CYS A 299 -5.42 -1.64 20.67
C CYS A 299 -4.59 -2.84 21.15
N SER A 300 -4.32 -2.94 22.46
CA SER A 300 -3.59 -4.10 23.01
C SER A 300 -4.39 -5.39 22.94
N GLY A 301 -5.71 -5.34 23.20
CA GLY A 301 -6.61 -6.48 23.05
C GLY A 301 -6.56 -7.06 21.64
N LEU A 302 -6.72 -6.21 20.62
CA LEU A 302 -6.64 -6.66 19.23
C LEU A 302 -5.22 -7.08 18.85
N ALA A 303 -4.23 -6.20 19.04
CA ALA A 303 -2.86 -6.44 18.55
C ALA A 303 -2.22 -7.66 19.19
N PHE A 304 -2.18 -7.71 20.53
CA PHE A 304 -1.54 -8.83 21.22
C PHE A 304 -2.45 -10.06 21.28
N GLY A 305 -3.77 -9.90 21.23
CA GLY A 305 -4.71 -11.01 21.12
C GLY A 305 -4.51 -11.80 19.83
N MET A 306 -4.55 -11.11 18.68
CA MET A 306 -4.30 -11.73 17.37
C MET A 306 -2.88 -12.28 17.28
N PHE A 307 -1.87 -11.50 17.70
CA PHE A 307 -0.47 -11.98 17.71
C PHE A 307 -0.29 -13.24 18.54
N THR A 308 -0.94 -13.35 19.71
CA THR A 308 -0.82 -14.54 20.56
C THR A 308 -1.46 -15.75 19.89
N ALA A 309 -2.64 -15.59 19.28
CA ALA A 309 -3.31 -16.66 18.55
C ALA A 309 -2.44 -17.15 17.38
N ALA A 310 -1.93 -16.22 16.56
CA ALA A 310 -1.01 -16.51 15.46
C ALA A 310 0.29 -17.20 15.92
N PHE A 311 0.94 -16.66 16.96
CA PHE A 311 2.21 -17.20 17.49
C PHE A 311 2.11 -18.67 17.92
N PHE A 312 0.96 -19.09 18.45
CA PHE A 312 0.72 -20.47 18.86
C PHE A 312 0.04 -21.33 17.78
N GLY A 313 -0.25 -20.77 16.59
CA GLY A 313 -0.96 -21.48 15.52
C GLY A 313 -2.42 -21.78 15.86
N TRP A 314 -3.04 -20.96 16.70
CA TRP A 314 -4.44 -21.11 17.10
C TRP A 314 -5.33 -20.27 16.19
N ALA A 315 -5.61 -20.77 14.98
CA ALA A 315 -6.48 -20.10 14.00
C ALA A 315 -7.98 -20.16 14.35
N GLU A 316 -8.35 -20.90 15.41
CA GLU A 316 -9.74 -21.11 15.78
C GLU A 316 -10.34 -19.90 16.50
N LEU A 317 -11.45 -19.36 15.97
CA LEU A 317 -12.19 -18.24 16.57
C LEU A 317 -12.51 -18.43 18.08
N PRO A 318 -12.90 -19.63 18.57
CA PRO A 318 -13.11 -19.89 19.99
C PRO A 318 -11.87 -19.67 20.88
N ILE A 319 -10.65 -19.72 20.33
CA ILE A 319 -9.39 -19.49 21.05
C ILE A 319 -8.96 -18.03 20.92
N LEU A 320 -9.17 -17.43 19.74
CA LEU A 320 -8.86 -16.02 19.48
C LEU A 320 -9.59 -15.06 20.42
N ILE A 321 -10.90 -15.28 20.64
CA ILE A 321 -11.70 -14.38 21.50
C ILE A 321 -11.13 -14.31 22.92
N PRO A 322 -10.89 -15.43 23.64
CA PRO A 322 -10.20 -15.42 24.92
C PRO A 322 -8.85 -14.68 24.89
N CYS A 323 -8.02 -14.88 23.87
CA CYS A 323 -6.73 -14.18 23.72
C CYS A 323 -6.93 -12.65 23.67
N ILE A 324 -7.86 -12.17 22.85
CA ILE A 324 -8.22 -10.74 22.76
C ILE A 324 -8.70 -10.22 24.12
N LEU A 325 -9.56 -10.95 24.82
CA LEU A 325 -10.11 -10.52 26.11
C LEU A 325 -9.03 -10.44 27.21
N VAL A 326 -8.12 -11.40 27.27
CA VAL A 326 -7.00 -11.40 28.22
C VAL A 326 -6.12 -10.18 28.00
N TRP A 327 -5.72 -9.91 26.75
CA TRP A 327 -4.90 -8.75 26.43
C TRP A 327 -5.64 -7.42 26.59
N THR A 328 -6.96 -7.39 26.40
CA THR A 328 -7.80 -6.22 26.71
C THR A 328 -7.71 -5.85 28.19
N VAL A 329 -7.79 -6.84 29.08
CA VAL A 329 -7.67 -6.65 30.54
C VAL A 329 -6.26 -6.19 30.90
N ILE A 330 -5.23 -6.86 30.38
CA ILE A 330 -3.82 -6.50 30.61
C ILE A 330 -3.55 -5.06 30.16
N GLY A 331 -4.04 -4.68 28.97
CA GLY A 331 -3.94 -3.34 28.43
C GLY A 331 -4.62 -2.28 29.27
N TYR A 332 -5.84 -2.55 29.75
CA TYR A 332 -6.56 -1.65 30.63
C TYR A 332 -5.79 -1.37 31.92
N PHE A 333 -5.31 -2.42 32.58
CA PHE A 333 -4.54 -2.25 33.81
C PHE A 333 -3.17 -1.61 33.56
N THR A 334 -2.51 -1.93 32.46
CA THR A 334 -1.24 -1.28 32.06
C THR A 334 -1.45 0.22 31.85
N ALA A 335 -2.51 0.62 31.15
CA ALA A 335 -2.82 2.04 30.96
C ALA A 335 -3.19 2.73 32.27
N GLU A 336 -3.95 2.07 33.16
CA GLU A 336 -4.27 2.59 34.49
C GLU A 336 -3.00 2.71 35.37
N MET A 337 -2.04 1.79 35.27
CA MET A 337 -0.74 1.86 35.94
C MET A 337 0.08 3.04 35.44
N LEU A 338 0.11 3.28 34.12
CA LEU A 338 0.78 4.44 33.53
C LEU A 338 0.15 5.75 34.00
N LEU A 339 -1.19 5.84 34.02
CA LEU A 339 -1.91 7.03 34.45
C LEU A 339 -1.71 7.35 35.94
N LYS A 340 -1.67 6.34 36.81
CA LYS A 340 -1.50 6.50 38.27
C LYS A 340 -0.04 6.42 38.74
N LYS A 341 0.90 6.05 37.86
CA LYS A 341 2.30 5.73 38.17
C LYS A 341 2.44 4.78 39.37
N SER A 342 1.53 3.83 39.48
CA SER A 342 1.44 2.92 40.62
C SER A 342 0.91 1.58 40.16
N PHE A 343 1.41 0.50 40.76
CA PHE A 343 0.88 -0.85 40.56
C PHE A 343 -0.43 -1.10 41.33
N ARG A 344 -0.81 -0.20 42.26
CA ARG A 344 -2.02 -0.34 43.10
C ARG A 344 -3.29 0.12 42.37
N VAL A 345 -3.57 -0.50 41.22
CA VAL A 345 -4.67 -0.11 40.31
C VAL A 345 -5.85 -1.06 40.27
N LEU A 346 -5.77 -2.21 40.96
CA LEU A 346 -6.80 -3.25 40.97
C LEU A 346 -8.17 -2.77 41.48
N LYS A 347 -8.22 -1.66 42.23
CA LYS A 347 -9.49 -1.03 42.63
C LYS A 347 -10.31 -0.49 41.46
N ALA A 348 -9.70 -0.27 40.29
CA ALA A 348 -10.36 0.20 39.08
C ALA A 348 -10.95 -0.93 38.21
N TRP A 349 -11.13 -2.14 38.78
CA TRP A 349 -11.61 -3.34 38.08
C TRP A 349 -12.92 -3.16 37.33
N ARG A 350 -13.84 -2.31 37.81
CA ARG A 350 -15.13 -2.06 37.15
C ARG A 350 -14.96 -1.55 35.72
N GLY A 351 -14.01 -0.64 35.48
CA GLY A 351 -13.77 -0.12 34.14
C GLY A 351 -13.10 -1.16 33.23
N GLY A 352 -12.26 -2.05 33.80
CA GLY A 352 -11.69 -3.18 33.08
C GLY A 352 -12.78 -4.17 32.66
N ALA A 353 -13.66 -4.54 33.59
CA ALA A 353 -14.79 -5.42 33.32
C ALA A 353 -15.75 -4.86 32.25
N VAL A 354 -16.05 -3.55 32.28
CA VAL A 354 -16.86 -2.90 31.24
C VAL A 354 -16.17 -2.97 29.88
N MET A 355 -14.87 -2.68 29.81
CA MET A 355 -14.13 -2.71 28.54
C MET A 355 -14.03 -4.14 27.98
N THR A 356 -13.78 -5.14 28.83
CA THR A 356 -13.81 -6.55 28.44
C THR A 356 -15.18 -6.97 27.95
N ALA A 357 -16.27 -6.52 28.60
CA ALA A 357 -17.62 -6.79 28.14
C ALA A 357 -17.90 -6.16 26.77
N VAL A 358 -17.43 -4.92 26.54
CA VAL A 358 -17.54 -4.26 25.22
C VAL A 358 -16.77 -5.04 24.14
N MET A 359 -15.54 -5.47 24.42
CA MET A 359 -14.78 -6.29 23.47
C MET A 359 -15.43 -7.65 23.22
N LEU A 360 -15.98 -8.29 24.26
CA LEU A 360 -16.71 -9.54 24.09
C LEU A 360 -17.94 -9.34 23.21
N VAL A 361 -18.72 -8.29 23.42
CA VAL A 361 -19.88 -7.97 22.57
C VAL A 361 -19.43 -7.72 21.13
N LEU A 362 -18.33 -6.98 20.92
CA LEU A 362 -17.79 -6.73 19.58
C LEU A 362 -17.41 -8.05 18.88
N CYS A 363 -16.66 -8.92 19.56
CA CYS A 363 -16.28 -10.22 19.03
C CYS A 363 -17.50 -11.11 18.75
N LEU A 364 -18.50 -11.13 19.63
CA LEU A 364 -19.73 -11.91 19.43
C LEU A 364 -20.59 -11.39 18.28
N VAL A 365 -20.66 -10.07 18.09
CA VAL A 365 -21.34 -9.46 16.93
C VAL A 365 -20.67 -9.90 15.63
N CYS A 366 -19.34 -9.97 15.61
CA CYS A 366 -18.59 -10.47 14.46
C CYS A 366 -18.78 -11.98 14.28
N LEU A 367 -18.72 -12.76 15.36
CA LEU A 367 -18.86 -14.22 15.34
C LEU A 367 -20.21 -14.69 14.80
N VAL A 368 -21.30 -14.02 15.22
CA VAL A 368 -22.66 -14.36 14.79
C VAL A 368 -22.97 -13.79 13.39
N ASP A 369 -22.07 -12.99 12.82
CA ASP A 369 -22.29 -12.27 11.57
C ASP A 369 -23.65 -11.55 11.54
N VAL A 370 -23.89 -10.68 12.54
CA VAL A 370 -25.18 -9.99 12.72
C VAL A 370 -25.59 -9.18 11.48
N PHE A 371 -24.62 -8.76 10.67
CA PHE A 371 -24.84 -7.99 9.45
C PHE A 371 -25.01 -8.87 8.20
N GLY A 372 -24.86 -10.20 8.33
CA GLY A 372 -24.93 -11.14 7.21
C GLY A 372 -23.86 -10.89 6.15
N VAL A 373 -22.67 -10.45 6.55
CA VAL A 373 -21.55 -10.19 5.63
C VAL A 373 -21.15 -11.47 4.92
N VAL A 374 -20.98 -12.57 5.64
CA VAL A 374 -20.47 -13.83 5.08
C VAL A 374 -21.49 -14.50 4.17
N SER A 375 -22.75 -14.54 4.59
CA SER A 375 -23.82 -15.23 3.86
C SER A 375 -24.42 -14.43 2.69
N ARG A 376 -23.99 -13.19 2.47
CA ARG A 376 -24.60 -12.30 1.48
C ARG A 376 -24.11 -12.57 0.06
N VAL A 377 -24.96 -13.25 -0.71
CA VAL A 377 -24.89 -13.35 -2.17
C VAL A 377 -25.93 -12.40 -2.80
N PRO A 378 -25.57 -11.57 -3.80
CA PRO A 378 -26.53 -10.66 -4.43
C PRO A 378 -27.53 -11.42 -5.32
N SER A 379 -28.72 -10.87 -5.51
CA SER A 379 -29.73 -11.46 -6.41
C SER A 379 -29.40 -11.16 -7.88
N PRO A 380 -29.60 -12.11 -8.82
CA PRO A 380 -29.23 -11.95 -10.23
C PRO A 380 -29.76 -10.65 -10.87
N GLY A 381 -31.04 -10.33 -10.65
CA GLY A 381 -31.67 -9.13 -11.22
C GLY A 381 -31.18 -7.78 -10.68
N ARG A 382 -30.25 -7.76 -9.71
CA ARG A 382 -29.64 -6.53 -9.18
C ARG A 382 -28.20 -6.31 -9.64
N VAL A 383 -27.58 -7.32 -10.27
CA VAL A 383 -26.19 -7.30 -10.71
C VAL A 383 -26.13 -6.68 -12.10
N GLU A 384 -25.43 -5.57 -12.24
CA GLU A 384 -25.19 -4.91 -13.53
C GLU A 384 -23.92 -5.45 -14.19
N SER A 385 -22.89 -5.74 -13.39
CA SER A 385 -21.66 -6.39 -13.84
C SER A 385 -20.94 -7.05 -12.67
N VAL A 386 -20.07 -8.01 -12.97
CA VAL A 386 -19.15 -8.61 -12.00
C VAL A 386 -17.72 -8.55 -12.54
N LYS A 387 -16.83 -7.90 -11.79
CA LYS A 387 -15.39 -8.00 -12.02
C LYS A 387 -14.88 -9.24 -11.30
N VAL A 388 -14.29 -10.15 -12.06
CA VAL A 388 -13.80 -11.44 -11.57
C VAL A 388 -12.27 -11.45 -11.64
N ASN A 389 -11.66 -12.04 -10.62
CA ASN A 389 -10.26 -12.44 -10.63
C ASN A 389 -10.23 -13.85 -10.01
N ILE A 390 -10.12 -14.86 -10.86
CA ILE A 390 -10.15 -16.26 -10.47
C ILE A 390 -9.02 -17.04 -11.16
N SER A 391 -8.55 -18.10 -10.51
CA SER A 391 -7.71 -19.10 -11.14
C SER A 391 -8.53 -19.93 -12.14
N MET A 392 -7.98 -20.14 -13.33
CA MET A 392 -8.55 -20.97 -14.41
C MET A 392 -7.87 -22.35 -14.47
N GLY A 393 -7.27 -22.78 -13.35
CA GLY A 393 -6.56 -24.07 -13.25
C GLY A 393 -5.29 -24.13 -14.11
N ALA A 394 -4.84 -25.33 -14.43
CA ALA A 394 -3.73 -25.62 -15.34
C ALA A 394 -4.20 -25.70 -16.81
N PRO A 395 -3.30 -25.55 -17.81
CA PRO A 395 -1.87 -25.27 -17.69
C PRO A 395 -1.55 -23.83 -17.24
N TYR A 396 -0.35 -23.60 -16.68
CA TYR A 396 0.09 -22.28 -16.21
C TYR A 396 0.59 -21.35 -17.33
N ASP A 397 -0.17 -21.27 -18.41
CA ASP A 397 0.04 -20.32 -19.51
C ASP A 397 -0.74 -19.00 -19.26
N ASP A 398 -0.84 -18.12 -20.25
CA ASP A 398 -1.54 -16.83 -20.05
C ASP A 398 -3.05 -16.97 -19.85
N GLY A 399 -3.63 -18.15 -20.10
CA GLY A 399 -5.01 -18.48 -19.78
C GLY A 399 -5.25 -18.85 -18.31
N GLN A 400 -4.23 -18.88 -17.46
CA GLN A 400 -4.31 -19.36 -16.07
C GLN A 400 -5.12 -18.49 -15.10
N SER A 401 -5.40 -17.25 -15.47
CA SER A 401 -6.21 -16.36 -14.64
C SER A 401 -7.23 -15.61 -15.47
N LEU A 402 -8.46 -15.56 -15.00
CA LEU A 402 -9.50 -14.75 -15.62
C LEU A 402 -9.62 -13.44 -14.85
N ASN A 403 -9.17 -12.35 -15.46
CA ASN A 403 -9.32 -10.98 -14.94
C ASN A 403 -10.17 -10.14 -15.90
N ALA A 404 -11.48 -10.20 -15.73
CA ALA A 404 -12.44 -9.58 -16.65
C ALA A 404 -13.63 -8.95 -15.93
N THR A 405 -14.29 -8.01 -16.60
CA THR A 405 -15.60 -7.50 -16.19
C THR A 405 -16.65 -8.16 -17.04
N ILE A 406 -17.49 -8.96 -16.41
CA ILE A 406 -18.53 -9.76 -17.05
C ILE A 406 -19.86 -8.99 -16.96
N THR A 407 -20.53 -8.86 -18.10
CA THR A 407 -21.83 -8.18 -18.25
C THR A 407 -22.91 -9.08 -18.83
N ASP A 408 -22.54 -10.23 -19.40
CA ASP A 408 -23.49 -11.20 -19.91
C ASP A 408 -24.27 -11.89 -18.76
N PRO A 409 -25.61 -11.85 -18.77
CA PRO A 409 -26.41 -12.43 -17.69
C PRO A 409 -26.16 -13.94 -17.46
N ALA A 410 -25.94 -14.72 -18.52
CA ALA A 410 -25.71 -16.16 -18.38
C ALA A 410 -24.36 -16.46 -17.72
N GLN A 411 -23.31 -15.71 -18.05
CA GLN A 411 -22.02 -15.80 -17.36
C GLN A 411 -22.10 -15.26 -15.92
N ILE A 412 -22.84 -14.17 -15.67
CA ILE A 412 -23.06 -13.65 -14.31
C ILE A 412 -23.69 -14.72 -13.40
N GLU A 413 -24.66 -15.49 -13.90
CA GLU A 413 -25.28 -16.59 -13.15
C GLU A 413 -24.26 -17.66 -12.70
N LYS A 414 -23.25 -17.98 -13.53
CA LYS A 414 -22.17 -18.91 -13.13
C LYS A 414 -21.35 -18.37 -11.95
N PHE A 415 -21.00 -17.09 -11.95
CA PHE A 415 -20.25 -16.48 -10.84
C PHE A 415 -21.10 -16.31 -9.58
N LEU A 416 -22.42 -16.12 -9.71
CA LEU A 416 -23.34 -16.16 -8.57
C LEU A 416 -23.46 -17.57 -8.00
N ALA A 417 -23.55 -18.60 -8.85
CA ALA A 417 -23.53 -20.00 -8.43
C ALA A 417 -22.21 -20.36 -7.73
N LEU A 418 -21.08 -19.87 -8.24
CA LEU A 418 -19.75 -20.07 -7.62
C LEU A 418 -19.73 -19.43 -6.23
N HIS A 419 -20.15 -18.17 -6.13
CA HIS A 419 -20.23 -17.47 -4.85
C HIS A 419 -21.15 -18.19 -3.85
N GLN A 420 -22.30 -18.68 -4.31
CA GLN A 420 -23.22 -19.45 -3.48
C GLN A 420 -22.60 -20.77 -3.00
N ALA A 421 -21.92 -21.51 -3.88
CA ALA A 421 -21.24 -22.76 -3.54
C ALA A 421 -20.13 -22.55 -2.50
N ILE A 422 -19.38 -21.44 -2.59
CA ILE A 422 -18.36 -21.07 -1.60
C ILE A 422 -19.00 -20.78 -0.23
N VAL A 423 -20.10 -20.04 -0.21
CA VAL A 423 -20.82 -19.71 1.03
C VAL A 423 -21.42 -20.96 1.68
N ASP A 424 -22.02 -21.84 0.88
CA ASP A 424 -22.67 -23.07 1.36
C ASP A 424 -21.65 -24.13 1.81
N GLY A 425 -20.47 -24.17 1.19
CA GLY A 425 -19.38 -25.11 1.51
C GLY A 425 -18.53 -24.73 2.73
N ARG A 426 -18.73 -23.55 3.32
CA ARG A 426 -17.90 -22.99 4.40
C ARG A 426 -17.77 -23.90 5.62
N ASP A 427 -18.88 -24.47 6.11
CA ASP A 427 -18.89 -25.25 7.36
C ASP A 427 -18.18 -26.61 7.22
N GLN A 428 -17.74 -26.98 6.02
CA GLN A 428 -17.05 -28.24 5.71
C GLN A 428 -15.53 -28.08 5.61
N GLU A 429 -15.00 -26.85 5.75
CA GLU A 429 -13.58 -26.53 5.54
C GLU A 429 -12.64 -27.18 6.58
N ASP A 430 -13.05 -27.25 7.86
CA ASP A 430 -12.28 -27.87 8.95
C ASP A 430 -12.18 -29.41 8.84
N ASP A 431 -13.20 -30.04 8.26
CA ASP A 431 -13.26 -31.50 8.04
C ASP A 431 -12.77 -31.91 6.63
N PHE A 432 -12.57 -30.92 5.74
CA PHE A 432 -12.28 -31.16 4.32
C PHE A 432 -11.05 -32.04 4.11
N ARG A 433 -9.98 -31.79 4.88
CA ARG A 433 -8.72 -32.54 4.84
C ARG A 433 -8.83 -33.97 5.38
N TYR A 434 -9.79 -34.24 6.26
CA TYR A 434 -9.97 -35.55 6.89
C TYR A 434 -10.94 -36.43 6.09
N THR A 435 -11.91 -35.81 5.41
CA THR A 435 -12.99 -36.50 4.70
C THR A 435 -12.60 -36.84 3.25
N HIS A 436 -11.72 -36.06 2.63
CA HIS A 436 -11.22 -36.30 1.28
C HIS A 436 -9.86 -37.00 1.30
N ALA A 437 -9.86 -38.33 1.35
CA ALA A 437 -8.66 -39.17 1.24
C ALA A 437 -8.04 -39.20 -0.19
N GLY A 438 -8.37 -38.23 -1.05
CA GLY A 438 -8.00 -38.16 -2.47
C GLY A 438 -7.28 -36.85 -2.85
N SER A 439 -7.16 -36.58 -4.16
CA SER A 439 -6.58 -35.35 -4.71
C SER A 439 -7.43 -34.12 -4.35
N PHE A 440 -6.80 -33.12 -3.73
CA PHE A 440 -7.40 -31.83 -3.42
C PHE A 440 -6.44 -30.68 -3.77
N ASP A 441 -7.01 -29.51 -4.01
CA ASP A 441 -6.27 -28.28 -4.30
C ASP A 441 -7.02 -27.06 -3.72
N TYR A 442 -6.48 -25.85 -3.90
CA TYR A 442 -7.11 -24.60 -3.47
C TYR A 442 -7.26 -23.62 -4.63
N ALA A 443 -8.44 -23.01 -4.72
CA ALA A 443 -8.72 -21.95 -5.67
C ALA A 443 -8.77 -20.58 -4.98
N SER A 444 -8.21 -19.58 -5.64
CA SER A 444 -8.39 -18.17 -5.26
C SER A 444 -9.51 -17.54 -6.10
N VAL A 445 -10.46 -16.90 -5.43
CA VAL A 445 -11.65 -16.31 -6.03
C VAL A 445 -11.88 -14.91 -5.49
N SER A 446 -11.83 -13.90 -6.36
CA SER A 446 -12.19 -12.53 -6.06
C SER A 446 -13.32 -12.04 -6.97
N LEU A 447 -14.38 -11.52 -6.37
CA LEU A 447 -15.62 -11.10 -7.03
C LEU A 447 -15.97 -9.69 -6.57
N SER A 448 -16.07 -8.74 -7.51
CA SER A 448 -16.54 -7.37 -7.24
C SER A 448 -17.79 -7.10 -8.08
N TYR A 449 -18.95 -7.11 -7.44
CA TYR A 449 -20.24 -6.89 -8.07
C TYR A 449 -20.57 -5.41 -8.08
N THR A 450 -20.90 -4.88 -9.27
CA THR A 450 -21.56 -3.59 -9.42
C THR A 450 -23.07 -3.83 -9.36
N LEU A 451 -23.72 -3.31 -8.33
CA LEU A 451 -25.16 -3.39 -8.13
C LEU A 451 -25.78 -2.01 -8.36
N SER A 452 -27.06 -1.98 -8.75
CA SER A 452 -27.85 -0.75 -8.91
C SER A 452 -27.85 0.21 -7.71
N GLY A 453 -27.47 -0.26 -6.51
CA GLY A 453 -27.41 0.52 -5.27
C GLY A 453 -26.04 0.56 -4.58
N GLY A 454 -24.97 0.09 -5.21
CA GLY A 454 -23.62 0.10 -4.64
C GLY A 454 -22.74 -1.07 -5.09
N VAL A 455 -21.59 -1.24 -4.44
CA VAL A 455 -20.60 -2.28 -4.78
C VAL A 455 -20.56 -3.34 -3.68
N LEU A 456 -20.37 -4.60 -4.06
CA LEU A 456 -20.14 -5.72 -3.15
C LEU A 456 -18.86 -6.45 -3.56
N GLU A 457 -17.86 -6.45 -2.69
CA GLU A 457 -16.57 -7.12 -2.94
C GLU A 457 -16.38 -8.32 -2.03
N ARG A 458 -15.88 -9.41 -2.62
CA ARG A 458 -15.57 -10.67 -1.94
C ARG A 458 -14.22 -11.19 -2.40
N ARG A 459 -13.41 -11.65 -1.45
CA ARG A 459 -12.10 -12.22 -1.72
C ARG A 459 -11.92 -13.49 -0.88
N TYR A 460 -11.77 -14.61 -1.55
CA TYR A 460 -11.52 -15.92 -0.98
C TYR A 460 -10.14 -16.37 -1.47
N ASN A 461 -9.14 -16.42 -0.60
CA ASN A 461 -7.77 -16.72 -1.02
C ASN A 461 -7.48 -18.22 -1.15
N SER A 462 -8.19 -19.05 -0.37
CA SER A 462 -7.92 -20.49 -0.26
C SER A 462 -9.23 -21.27 -0.17
N VAL A 463 -9.95 -21.40 -1.28
CA VAL A 463 -11.17 -22.21 -1.33
C VAL A 463 -10.81 -23.67 -1.63
N PRO A 464 -11.08 -24.63 -0.74
CA PRO A 464 -10.76 -26.03 -0.98
C PRO A 464 -11.59 -26.62 -2.12
N ILE A 465 -10.95 -27.41 -2.98
CA ILE A 465 -11.57 -28.15 -4.08
C ILE A 465 -11.05 -29.59 -4.10
N ALA A 466 -11.93 -30.56 -4.32
CA ALA A 466 -11.59 -31.97 -4.39
C ALA A 466 -11.99 -32.56 -5.74
N GLU A 467 -11.16 -33.49 -6.24
CA GLU A 467 -11.42 -34.15 -7.53
C GLU A 467 -12.73 -34.95 -7.51
N GLY A 468 -13.08 -35.54 -6.36
CA GLY A 468 -14.34 -36.28 -6.16
C GLY A 468 -15.61 -35.42 -6.28
N ASP A 469 -15.48 -34.09 -6.20
CA ASP A 469 -16.61 -33.15 -6.25
C ASP A 469 -16.87 -32.58 -7.64
N LEU A 470 -16.06 -32.93 -8.65
CA LEU A 470 -16.16 -32.42 -10.02
C LEU A 470 -17.50 -32.71 -10.71
N ASP A 471 -18.22 -33.74 -10.26
CA ASP A 471 -19.51 -34.17 -10.81
C ASP A 471 -20.67 -33.99 -9.80
N THR A 472 -20.44 -33.30 -8.67
CA THR A 472 -21.43 -33.12 -7.60
C THR A 472 -22.06 -31.73 -7.67
N PRO A 473 -23.33 -31.58 -8.12
CA PRO A 473 -23.94 -30.26 -8.27
C PRO A 473 -24.00 -29.48 -6.94
N GLY A 474 -23.64 -28.21 -7.00
CA GLY A 474 -23.63 -27.31 -5.84
C GLY A 474 -22.29 -27.22 -5.11
N THR A 475 -21.29 -28.05 -5.46
CA THR A 475 -19.92 -27.91 -4.93
C THR A 475 -19.15 -26.83 -5.68
N VAL A 476 -18.10 -26.30 -5.04
CA VAL A 476 -17.20 -25.32 -5.67
C VAL A 476 -16.50 -25.93 -6.89
N ALA A 477 -15.99 -27.16 -6.78
CA ALA A 477 -15.28 -27.85 -7.86
C ALA A 477 -16.17 -28.03 -9.10
N TYR A 478 -17.44 -28.41 -8.91
CA TYR A 478 -18.41 -28.54 -9.99
C TYR A 478 -18.65 -27.22 -10.73
N VAL A 479 -18.85 -26.11 -10.00
CA VAL A 479 -19.12 -24.81 -10.63
C VAL A 479 -17.87 -24.25 -11.31
N LEU A 480 -16.69 -24.39 -10.70
CA LEU A 480 -15.42 -23.97 -11.33
C LEU A 480 -15.20 -24.74 -12.63
N ARG A 481 -15.45 -26.05 -12.66
CA ARG A 481 -15.37 -26.83 -13.90
C ARG A 481 -16.25 -26.25 -15.02
N GLN A 482 -17.49 -25.86 -14.71
CA GLN A 482 -18.38 -25.23 -15.71
C GLN A 482 -17.88 -23.87 -16.22
N ILE A 483 -17.07 -23.17 -15.42
CA ILE A 483 -16.41 -21.93 -15.82
C ILE A 483 -15.20 -22.23 -16.72
N LEU A 484 -14.42 -23.26 -16.37
CA LEU A 484 -13.27 -23.73 -17.14
C LEU A 484 -13.67 -24.31 -18.51
N GLU A 485 -14.85 -24.92 -18.61
CA GLU A 485 -15.41 -25.46 -19.87
C GLU A 485 -16.06 -24.36 -20.75
N ASP A 486 -16.26 -23.15 -20.23
CA ASP A 486 -16.83 -22.03 -20.99
C ASP A 486 -15.78 -21.40 -21.91
N ARG A 487 -15.88 -21.69 -23.21
CA ARG A 487 -14.93 -21.22 -24.23
C ARG A 487 -14.84 -19.71 -24.32
N GLU A 488 -15.92 -18.97 -24.07
CA GLU A 488 -15.89 -17.50 -24.12
C GLU A 488 -15.13 -16.95 -22.90
N LEU A 489 -15.32 -17.53 -21.72
CA LEU A 489 -14.55 -17.14 -20.52
C LEU A 489 -13.07 -17.51 -20.67
N VAL A 490 -12.75 -18.67 -21.25
CA VAL A 490 -11.36 -19.06 -21.53
C VAL A 490 -10.72 -18.14 -22.58
N ARG A 491 -11.45 -17.78 -23.64
CA ARG A 491 -10.98 -16.79 -24.64
C ARG A 491 -10.67 -15.45 -23.98
N LEU A 492 -11.53 -14.99 -23.06
CA LEU A 492 -11.31 -13.78 -22.27
C LEU A 492 -10.08 -13.90 -21.35
N ALA A 493 -9.84 -15.07 -20.76
CA ALA A 493 -8.67 -15.32 -19.91
C ALA A 493 -7.35 -15.20 -20.70
N TYR A 494 -7.26 -15.82 -21.88
CA TYR A 494 -6.12 -15.65 -22.79
C TYR A 494 -6.01 -14.22 -23.34
N GLY A 495 -7.11 -13.45 -23.34
CA GLY A 495 -7.12 -12.11 -23.91
C GLY A 495 -6.89 -12.09 -25.43
N PHE A 496 -7.25 -13.16 -26.15
CA PHE A 496 -7.00 -13.30 -27.59
C PHE A 496 -7.50 -12.09 -28.39
N ASP A 497 -8.67 -11.55 -28.04
CA ASP A 497 -9.27 -10.40 -28.73
C ASP A 497 -8.48 -9.10 -28.50
N ARG A 498 -7.85 -8.97 -27.32
CA ARG A 498 -7.11 -7.77 -26.90
C ARG A 498 -5.62 -7.84 -27.22
N PHE A 499 -5.06 -9.03 -27.39
CA PHE A 499 -3.61 -9.21 -27.53
C PHE A 499 -3.03 -8.50 -28.76
N LEU A 500 -3.76 -8.55 -29.89
CA LEU A 500 -3.40 -7.83 -31.12
C LEU A 500 -4.19 -6.53 -31.31
N GLU A 501 -4.97 -6.09 -30.31
CA GLU A 501 -5.62 -4.78 -30.34
C GLU A 501 -4.54 -3.70 -30.27
N ASP A 502 -4.45 -2.88 -31.32
CA ASP A 502 -3.40 -1.86 -31.51
C ASP A 502 -1.95 -2.38 -31.46
N ALA A 503 -1.74 -3.68 -31.70
CA ALA A 503 -0.41 -4.29 -31.72
C ALA A 503 -0.16 -5.08 -33.01
N ARG A 504 1.12 -5.26 -33.35
CA ARG A 504 1.54 -6.13 -34.45
C ARG A 504 2.33 -7.30 -33.90
N LEU A 505 2.05 -8.49 -34.40
CA LEU A 505 2.82 -9.68 -34.05
C LEU A 505 4.26 -9.55 -34.60
N THR A 506 5.25 -9.61 -33.71
CA THR A 506 6.67 -9.43 -34.04
C THR A 506 7.46 -10.72 -34.03
N SER A 507 7.14 -11.65 -33.12
CA SER A 507 7.85 -12.92 -33.00
C SER A 507 6.91 -14.03 -32.52
N ALA A 508 7.28 -15.27 -32.83
CA ALA A 508 6.71 -16.47 -32.23
C ALA A 508 7.85 -17.44 -31.92
N TYR A 509 7.85 -18.07 -30.76
CA TYR A 509 8.89 -19.06 -30.40
C TYR A 509 8.36 -20.15 -29.48
N LEU A 510 9.04 -21.31 -29.51
CA LEU A 510 8.80 -22.38 -28.56
C LEU A 510 9.70 -22.24 -27.34
N ASN A 511 9.12 -22.45 -26.17
CA ASN A 511 9.80 -22.56 -24.90
C ASN A 511 9.68 -24.00 -24.39
N ILE A 512 10.73 -24.53 -23.75
CA ILE A 512 10.79 -25.90 -23.20
C ILE A 512 10.67 -26.95 -24.33
N VAL A 513 11.76 -27.15 -25.07
CA VAL A 513 11.86 -28.16 -26.14
C VAL A 513 13.03 -29.11 -25.91
N ASN A 514 13.02 -30.24 -26.60
CA ASN A 514 14.16 -31.14 -26.65
C ASN A 514 14.88 -31.00 -27.99
N LEU A 515 16.21 -30.96 -27.97
CA LEU A 515 17.07 -31.06 -29.16
C LEU A 515 17.80 -32.42 -29.13
N ASN A 516 17.58 -33.26 -30.15
CA ASN A 516 18.17 -34.60 -30.25
C ASN A 516 17.93 -35.46 -28.98
N GLY A 517 16.74 -35.34 -28.38
CA GLY A 517 16.33 -36.12 -27.20
C GLY A 517 16.87 -35.62 -25.86
N LYS A 518 17.42 -34.40 -25.78
CA LYS A 518 17.84 -33.75 -24.53
C LYS A 518 17.18 -32.38 -24.39
N SER A 519 16.92 -31.96 -23.15
CA SER A 519 16.41 -30.61 -22.85
C SER A 519 17.28 -29.54 -23.49
N TYR A 520 16.63 -28.57 -24.12
CA TYR A 520 17.25 -27.43 -24.76
C TYR A 520 16.84 -26.16 -24.02
N ASP A 521 17.84 -25.39 -23.57
CA ASP A 521 17.65 -24.28 -22.62
C ASP A 521 17.40 -22.92 -23.31
N GLU A 522 17.39 -22.87 -24.65
CA GLU A 522 17.13 -21.63 -25.41
C GLU A 522 15.78 -21.68 -26.15
N ASN A 523 15.23 -20.50 -26.45
CA ASN A 523 13.99 -20.38 -27.22
C ASN A 523 14.22 -20.71 -28.70
N VAL A 524 13.28 -21.42 -29.32
CA VAL A 524 13.31 -21.73 -30.76
C VAL A 524 12.40 -20.77 -31.49
N PHE A 525 12.99 -19.79 -32.18
CA PHE A 525 12.28 -18.74 -32.90
C PHE A 525 11.71 -19.25 -34.23
N LEU A 526 10.43 -18.96 -34.45
CA LEU A 526 9.58 -19.38 -35.57
C LEU A 526 9.01 -18.14 -36.28
N ASP A 527 9.84 -17.11 -36.43
CA ASP A 527 9.39 -15.80 -36.89
C ASP A 527 8.79 -15.86 -38.31
N ASP A 528 9.30 -16.74 -39.17
CA ASP A 528 8.86 -16.84 -40.57
C ASP A 528 7.40 -17.33 -40.70
N CYS A 529 6.93 -18.20 -39.81
CA CYS A 529 5.55 -18.73 -39.80
C CYS A 529 4.68 -18.14 -38.69
N ARG A 530 5.10 -17.05 -38.02
CA ARG A 530 4.39 -16.46 -36.87
C ARG A 530 2.90 -16.17 -37.10
N GLN A 531 2.54 -15.68 -38.29
CA GLN A 531 1.14 -15.36 -38.62
C GLN A 531 0.32 -16.63 -38.85
N GLU A 532 0.90 -17.63 -39.51
CA GLU A 532 0.26 -18.93 -39.74
C GLU A 532 0.06 -19.67 -38.42
N LEU A 533 1.05 -19.60 -37.50
CA LEU A 533 0.93 -20.13 -36.14
C LEU A 533 -0.17 -19.43 -35.35
N TRP A 534 -0.28 -18.10 -35.45
CA TRP A 534 -1.36 -17.35 -34.80
C TRP A 534 -2.73 -17.81 -35.28
N ASP A 535 -2.92 -17.88 -36.61
CA ASP A 535 -4.19 -18.28 -37.21
C ASP A 535 -4.52 -19.76 -36.89
N ALA A 536 -3.50 -20.63 -36.85
CA ALA A 536 -3.63 -22.04 -36.49
C ALA A 536 -4.03 -22.23 -35.02
N VAL A 537 -3.41 -21.49 -34.09
CA VAL A 537 -3.79 -21.50 -32.67
C VAL A 537 -5.24 -21.05 -32.49
N GLN A 538 -5.68 -20.04 -33.23
CA GLN A 538 -7.07 -19.58 -33.19
C GLN A 538 -8.04 -20.64 -33.75
N ALA A 539 -7.66 -21.34 -34.83
CA ALA A 539 -8.45 -22.43 -35.38
C ALA A 539 -8.57 -23.61 -34.41
N ASP A 540 -7.45 -24.07 -33.85
CA ASP A 540 -7.40 -25.13 -32.83
C ASP A 540 -8.17 -24.72 -31.55
N PHE A 541 -8.10 -23.45 -31.14
CA PHE A 541 -8.92 -22.95 -30.03
C PHE A 541 -10.42 -23.02 -30.36
N ASN A 542 -10.84 -22.62 -31.57
CA ASN A 542 -12.25 -22.71 -31.97
C ASN A 542 -12.75 -24.16 -32.08
N GLU A 543 -11.87 -25.11 -32.44
CA GLU A 543 -12.16 -26.54 -32.47
C GLU A 543 -12.12 -27.21 -31.08
N GLY A 544 -11.61 -26.50 -30.06
CA GLY A 544 -11.50 -27.00 -28.69
C GLY A 544 -10.31 -27.95 -28.45
N THR A 545 -9.30 -27.92 -29.33
CA THR A 545 -8.10 -28.74 -29.21
C THR A 545 -6.97 -28.00 -28.48
N ILE A 546 -7.00 -26.66 -28.45
CA ILE A 546 -6.10 -25.79 -27.67
C ILE A 546 -6.89 -24.98 -26.62
N GLY A 547 -6.22 -24.64 -25.52
CA GLY A 547 -6.78 -23.85 -24.43
C GLY A 547 -7.81 -24.62 -23.60
N VAL A 548 -7.66 -25.94 -23.49
CA VAL A 548 -8.45 -26.78 -22.58
C VAL A 548 -7.90 -26.60 -21.17
N ARG A 549 -8.77 -26.30 -20.21
CA ARG A 549 -8.40 -25.99 -18.82
C ARG A 549 -8.68 -27.19 -17.92
N TYR A 550 -7.77 -27.44 -16.99
CA TYR A 550 -7.87 -28.52 -16.01
C TYR A 550 -7.80 -27.94 -14.61
N LEU A 551 -8.76 -28.29 -13.74
CA LEU A 551 -8.79 -27.74 -12.39
C LEU A 551 -7.60 -28.22 -11.53
N PHE A 552 -7.07 -29.41 -11.81
CA PHE A 552 -5.96 -30.03 -11.08
C PHE A 552 -4.73 -30.19 -11.97
N ASP A 553 -3.62 -29.60 -11.52
CA ASP A 553 -2.34 -29.54 -12.25
C ASP A 553 -1.75 -30.93 -12.52
N ASN A 554 -1.69 -31.77 -11.49
CA ASN A 554 -1.09 -33.10 -11.56
C ASN A 554 -2.13 -34.19 -11.90
N SER A 555 -3.08 -33.89 -12.81
CA SER A 555 -4.06 -34.88 -13.27
C SER A 555 -3.52 -35.68 -14.46
N LYS A 556 -3.83 -36.98 -14.49
CA LYS A 556 -3.45 -37.86 -15.60
C LYS A 556 -4.02 -37.34 -16.93
N ASP A 557 -5.26 -36.86 -16.90
CA ASP A 557 -5.97 -36.33 -18.06
C ASP A 557 -5.25 -35.12 -18.67
N ARG A 558 -4.75 -34.18 -17.84
CA ARG A 558 -3.93 -33.08 -18.35
C ARG A 558 -2.64 -33.59 -19.01
N TYR A 559 -1.88 -34.45 -18.32
CA TYR A 559 -0.57 -34.89 -18.80
C TYR A 559 -0.63 -35.67 -20.12
N GLU A 560 -1.72 -36.41 -20.35
CA GLU A 560 -1.95 -37.12 -21.62
C GLU A 560 -2.39 -36.18 -22.75
N ASN A 561 -2.94 -35.01 -22.43
CA ASN A 561 -3.55 -34.08 -23.38
C ASN A 561 -2.82 -32.73 -23.51
N THR A 562 -1.66 -32.54 -22.89
CA THR A 562 -0.82 -31.35 -23.05
C THR A 562 0.66 -31.71 -23.21
N TYR A 563 1.45 -30.78 -23.71
CA TYR A 563 2.91 -30.82 -23.63
C TYR A 563 3.41 -29.96 -22.45
N MET A 564 4.68 -30.12 -22.08
CA MET A 564 5.41 -29.12 -21.29
C MET A 564 5.87 -27.94 -22.15
N THR A 565 5.88 -28.10 -23.48
CA THR A 565 6.26 -27.07 -24.43
C THR A 565 5.17 -26.01 -24.57
N ASP A 566 5.56 -24.76 -24.44
CA ASP A 566 4.70 -23.60 -24.65
C ASP A 566 5.06 -22.89 -25.95
N LEU A 567 4.05 -22.39 -26.65
CA LEU A 567 4.20 -21.47 -27.76
C LEU A 567 3.99 -20.04 -27.26
N VAL A 568 4.99 -19.19 -27.45
CA VAL A 568 4.97 -17.80 -27.02
C VAL A 568 4.91 -16.88 -28.23
N PHE A 569 3.91 -16.02 -28.25
CA PHE A 569 3.77 -14.92 -29.20
C PHE A 569 4.27 -13.62 -28.57
N GLU A 570 5.01 -12.83 -29.33
CA GLU A 570 5.39 -11.48 -28.97
C GLU A 570 4.71 -10.49 -29.91
N ALA A 571 4.03 -9.49 -29.34
CA ALA A 571 3.42 -8.40 -30.08
C ALA A 571 3.97 -7.07 -29.60
N SER A 572 4.24 -6.17 -30.54
CA SER A 572 4.69 -4.81 -30.26
C SER A 572 3.55 -3.83 -30.50
N ARG A 573 3.22 -3.02 -29.49
CA ARG A 573 2.13 -2.04 -29.58
C ARG A 573 2.49 -0.89 -30.51
N ASN A 574 1.55 -0.51 -31.37
CA ASN A 574 1.66 0.67 -32.22
C ASN A 574 1.31 1.93 -31.41
N TYR A 575 2.12 2.30 -30.41
CA TYR A 575 2.04 3.67 -29.91
C TYR A 575 2.70 4.59 -30.93
N SER A 576 1.87 5.28 -31.72
CA SER A 576 2.24 6.55 -32.35
C SER A 576 1.31 7.63 -31.83
N GLU A 577 1.44 8.04 -30.57
CA GLU A 577 1.00 9.39 -30.24
C GLU A 577 2.00 10.35 -30.86
N ALA A 578 1.52 11.10 -31.86
CA ALA A 578 2.21 12.31 -32.27
C ALA A 578 2.07 13.29 -31.11
N PHE A 579 3.12 13.42 -30.30
CA PHE A 579 3.36 14.69 -29.67
C PHE A 579 3.51 15.72 -30.80
N GLY A 580 2.97 16.92 -30.60
CA GLY A 580 3.03 17.98 -31.58
C GLY A 580 4.45 18.32 -32.05
N PRO A 581 4.63 19.32 -32.93
CA PRO A 581 5.94 19.62 -33.48
C PRO A 581 6.94 19.93 -32.36
N ALA A 582 8.04 19.18 -32.33
CA ALA A 582 9.20 19.46 -31.52
C ALA A 582 9.68 20.90 -31.76
N GLY A 583 10.39 21.49 -30.78
CA GLY A 583 10.84 22.89 -30.82
C GLY A 583 11.75 23.30 -32.01
N ASN A 584 12.12 22.34 -32.87
CA ASN A 584 12.86 22.49 -34.12
C ASN A 584 12.01 22.26 -35.40
N GLY A 585 10.71 21.96 -35.27
CA GLY A 585 9.78 21.74 -36.38
C GLY A 585 9.64 20.28 -36.86
N GLU A 586 10.23 19.31 -36.16
CA GLU A 586 10.09 17.87 -36.45
C GLU A 586 9.04 17.22 -35.52
N ILE A 587 8.34 16.17 -35.96
CA ILE A 587 7.35 15.46 -35.13
C ILE A 587 8.10 14.47 -34.21
N LEU A 588 7.85 14.53 -32.89
CA LEU A 588 8.43 13.61 -31.90
C LEU A 588 7.54 12.37 -31.77
N TYR A 589 8.14 11.19 -31.95
CA TYR A 589 7.54 9.90 -31.60
C TYR A 589 8.25 9.36 -30.36
N GLU A 590 7.53 9.06 -29.29
CA GLU A 590 8.06 8.26 -28.19
C GLU A 590 8.00 6.77 -28.59
N THR A 591 8.94 6.34 -29.42
CA THR A 591 9.07 4.92 -29.80
C THR A 591 9.85 4.17 -28.71
N GLY A 592 9.19 3.84 -27.60
CA GLY A 592 9.59 2.72 -26.76
C GLY A 592 8.71 1.53 -27.10
N PRO A 593 9.21 0.42 -27.67
CA PRO A 593 8.39 -0.76 -27.88
C PRO A 593 7.98 -1.35 -26.53
N SER A 594 6.70 -1.21 -26.16
CA SER A 594 6.11 -2.05 -25.14
C SER A 594 5.72 -3.35 -25.82
N ASN A 595 6.53 -4.39 -25.61
CA ASN A 595 6.23 -5.73 -26.11
C ASN A 595 5.32 -6.43 -25.10
N SER A 596 4.23 -7.01 -25.60
CA SER A 596 3.35 -7.91 -24.86
C SER A 596 3.60 -9.34 -25.32
N TYR A 597 3.53 -10.28 -24.38
CA TYR A 597 3.70 -11.70 -24.64
C TYR A 597 2.39 -12.42 -24.42
N LEU A 598 2.16 -13.48 -25.20
CA LEU A 598 1.06 -14.42 -25.01
C LEU A 598 1.60 -15.85 -25.11
N THR A 599 1.47 -16.59 -24.03
CA THR A 599 1.92 -17.96 -23.85
C THR A 599 0.72 -18.88 -23.95
N VAL A 600 0.82 -19.92 -24.78
CA VAL A 600 -0.19 -20.95 -24.96
C VAL A 600 0.48 -22.32 -24.87
N THR A 601 0.04 -23.17 -23.94
CA THR A 601 0.56 -24.53 -23.85
C THR A 601 0.07 -25.38 -25.01
N LEU A 602 1.00 -26.06 -25.69
CA LEU A 602 0.68 -26.91 -26.82
C LEU A 602 0.01 -28.22 -26.39
N THR A 603 -0.80 -28.77 -27.28
CA THR A 603 -1.48 -30.06 -27.06
C THR A 603 -1.17 -31.02 -28.21
N PRO A 604 -1.13 -32.34 -27.98
CA PRO A 604 -1.01 -33.35 -29.04
C PRO A 604 -2.22 -33.34 -29.99
N ASN A 605 -3.31 -32.68 -29.61
CA ASN A 605 -4.55 -32.61 -30.38
C ASN A 605 -4.64 -31.37 -31.28
N ALA A 606 -3.69 -30.43 -31.16
CA ALA A 606 -3.64 -29.17 -31.92
C ALA A 606 -3.23 -29.37 -33.39
N ARG A 607 -4.12 -29.94 -34.20
CA ARG A 607 -3.80 -30.40 -35.56
C ARG A 607 -3.28 -29.28 -36.45
N HIS A 608 -3.89 -28.10 -36.40
CA HIS A 608 -3.50 -26.98 -37.27
C HIS A 608 -2.15 -26.42 -36.85
N THR A 609 -1.94 -26.22 -35.55
CA THR A 609 -0.69 -25.69 -35.00
C THR A 609 0.47 -26.65 -35.21
N LEU A 610 0.26 -27.95 -34.97
CA LEU A 610 1.27 -28.98 -35.21
C LEU A 610 1.62 -29.11 -36.70
N ALA A 611 0.66 -28.94 -37.62
CA ALA A 611 0.93 -28.95 -39.06
C ALA A 611 1.84 -27.77 -39.47
N VAL A 612 1.59 -26.56 -38.95
CA VAL A 612 2.46 -25.40 -39.24
C VAL A 612 3.87 -25.61 -38.66
N LEU A 613 4.00 -26.22 -37.48
CA LEU A 613 5.30 -26.59 -36.91
C LEU A 613 6.03 -27.68 -37.72
N GLU A 614 5.30 -28.62 -38.33
CA GLU A 614 5.88 -29.62 -39.22
C GLU A 614 6.36 -28.97 -40.53
N GLU A 615 5.55 -28.07 -41.11
CA GLU A 615 5.89 -27.32 -42.33
C GLU A 615 7.06 -26.36 -42.12
N SER A 616 7.29 -25.86 -40.90
CA SER A 616 8.43 -25.01 -40.58
C SER A 616 9.78 -25.76 -40.52
N GLY A 617 9.77 -27.09 -40.58
CA GLY A 617 10.98 -27.92 -40.64
C GLY A 617 11.70 -28.13 -39.30
N ILE A 618 11.18 -27.62 -38.18
CA ILE A 618 11.88 -27.70 -36.87
C ILE A 618 12.13 -29.13 -36.41
N PHE A 619 11.23 -30.06 -36.74
CA PHE A 619 11.39 -31.46 -36.38
C PHE A 619 12.51 -32.13 -37.20
N GLU A 620 12.76 -31.68 -38.43
CA GLU A 620 13.89 -32.16 -39.25
C GLU A 620 15.24 -31.65 -38.73
N GLU A 621 15.25 -30.48 -38.08
CA GLU A 621 16.42 -29.91 -37.39
C GLU A 621 16.77 -30.62 -36.07
N GLY A 622 15.94 -31.58 -35.65
CA GLY A 622 16.14 -32.40 -34.45
C GLY A 622 15.47 -31.87 -33.19
N TYR A 623 14.68 -30.79 -33.29
CA TYR A 623 13.83 -30.35 -32.19
C TYR A 623 12.63 -31.29 -32.02
N THR A 624 12.13 -31.42 -30.80
CA THR A 624 10.92 -32.17 -30.46
C THR A 624 10.19 -31.49 -29.31
N LEU A 625 8.86 -31.51 -29.35
CA LEU A 625 8.03 -31.03 -28.23
C LEU A 625 8.24 -31.96 -27.03
N MET A 626 8.25 -31.39 -25.83
CA MET A 626 8.51 -32.12 -24.59
C MET A 626 7.19 -32.64 -24.01
N PRO A 627 6.95 -33.97 -24.00
CA PRO A 627 5.78 -34.56 -23.34
C PRO A 627 5.98 -34.64 -21.82
N TRP A 628 4.87 -34.79 -21.09
CA TRP A 628 4.93 -35.10 -19.67
C TRP A 628 5.43 -36.53 -19.42
N ASP A 629 6.26 -36.71 -18.40
CA ASP A 629 6.64 -38.04 -17.92
C ASP A 629 5.52 -38.61 -17.01
N THR A 630 4.63 -39.41 -17.62
CA THR A 630 3.51 -40.03 -16.90
C THR A 630 3.93 -41.19 -15.98
N SER A 631 5.21 -41.61 -16.00
CA SER A 631 5.70 -42.71 -15.17
C SER A 631 5.87 -42.34 -13.68
N GLN A 632 5.90 -41.03 -13.36
CA GLN A 632 6.08 -40.51 -12.00
C GLN A 632 4.79 -40.09 -11.27
N LEU A 633 3.62 -40.26 -11.88
CA LEU A 633 2.31 -39.92 -11.27
C LEU A 633 2.00 -40.74 -10.01
N ASN A 634 2.68 -41.88 -9.80
CA ASN A 634 2.53 -42.69 -8.59
C ASN A 634 3.38 -42.15 -7.43
N GLY A 635 2.86 -41.16 -6.70
CA GLY A 635 3.34 -40.86 -5.33
C GLY A 635 3.75 -39.42 -5.01
N LEU A 636 3.50 -38.44 -5.88
CA LEU A 636 3.69 -37.03 -5.55
C LEU A 636 2.36 -36.42 -5.08
N PRO A 637 2.32 -35.63 -3.99
CA PRO A 637 1.20 -34.72 -3.77
C PRO A 637 1.07 -33.79 -4.97
N HIS A 638 -0.16 -33.41 -5.34
CA HIS A 638 -0.46 -32.63 -6.55
C HIS A 638 0.12 -31.19 -6.56
N THR A 639 1.05 -30.87 -5.65
CA THR A 639 1.65 -29.55 -5.46
C THR A 639 3.04 -29.45 -6.11
N ALA A 640 3.17 -28.71 -7.20
CA ALA A 640 4.37 -27.92 -7.46
C ALA A 640 4.15 -26.53 -6.85
N GLY A 641 4.64 -26.31 -5.63
CA GLY A 641 4.55 -25.01 -5.00
C GLY A 641 5.51 -24.01 -5.63
N HIS A 642 5.02 -22.86 -6.10
CA HIS A 642 5.60 -21.58 -5.70
C HIS A 642 4.66 -20.38 -5.91
N TYR A 643 4.70 -19.46 -4.94
CA TYR A 643 3.90 -18.24 -4.71
C TYR A 643 2.57 -18.36 -3.95
N GLY A 644 2.38 -19.42 -3.17
CA GLY A 644 1.75 -19.27 -1.86
C GLY A 644 2.85 -19.01 -0.83
N GLU A 645 3.23 -17.75 -0.62
CA GLU A 645 3.55 -17.41 0.77
C GLU A 645 2.29 -17.79 1.54
N GLU A 646 2.36 -18.85 2.32
CA GLU A 646 1.57 -18.94 3.54
C GLU A 646 1.89 -17.63 4.28
N ILE A 647 1.08 -16.61 4.01
CA ILE A 647 0.96 -15.50 4.93
C ILE A 647 0.20 -16.10 6.10
N VAL A 648 0.95 -16.82 6.94
CA VAL A 648 0.68 -16.89 8.36
C VAL A 648 0.71 -15.43 8.81
N TYR A 649 -0.48 -14.84 8.94
CA TYR A 649 -0.62 -13.65 9.77
C TYR A 649 -0.56 -14.04 11.23
#